data_AF-A0A4P6Q4A4-F1
#
_entry.id   AF-A0A4P6Q4A4-F1
#
_cell.length_a   1.000
_cell.length_b   1.000
_cell.length_c   1.000
_cell.angle_alpha   90.00
_cell.angle_beta   90.00
_cell.angle_gamma   90.00
#
_symmetry.space_group_name_H-M   'P 1'
#
loop_
_entity.id
_entity.type
_entity.pdbx_description
1 polymer ?
#
loop_
_entity_poly.entity_id
_entity_poly.type
_entity_poly.pdbx_seq_one_letter_code
_entity_poly.pdbx_strand_id
1 'polypeptide(L)'
;MNDTPRALLRLSAIPALLALAVLALLPGEASADGEKAVTPAEHYAELLAEEPEGAAVAVDGAIGGALEPEEMTDDLHTVFGGLGLPYYVVVSPFLGWGAEIAEGKIAASLHDRLGADGLYVVLEPQGRALEVEAYGVDADTETALHVALTHPELPYDAPATEVAGVIVDALKDPSIADELRAERETFWLLREETWADLHPSGPDGPESLGFLLGAVGGAAVAVGGWGAWRLARHRRSGRATTVGLSAVVVAAGVVIAPGAWVAAAPVADYEKPDPEDVARTQPPYVVSTARAAHIAEELGEDPLYVDPLLQLPRAGLDEEAAEFGGAPVPVYAAVVPLSSNDESGGDHEVLAAAVASLAEREGVYLVVGRGIGDTVSVGAAAHGLKTGYSLDSEMYEADADNPAAALRKAVAALDEVDFASGGTYIPGFADSEPGTPEPRMVRYWGEGVALGFLVYGLFVAPAAIAGVWLGLYGFRVWRGGGRVVGDSVLRRLAQREAERLRALLARREGGFPEELLPQADAALLTLDAQPRTLDMLGVVVLARRLLAEAEEPAATRREPCAVNPLHPWATERGRPRERSGSRPRVCVRCAQLSPEARSARVLRLRSRTTAHAYNSHPADPWIRYRFGADDPAAMVEALLKEQHVS
;
A
#
# COMPACT_ATOMS: atom_id res chain seq x y z
N MET A 1 -20.79 -23.15 56.02
CA MET A 1 -20.97 -21.92 55.22
C MET A 1 -20.44 -22.24 53.83
N ASN A 2 -21.05 -23.18 53.08
CA ASN A 2 -22.44 -23.32 52.65
C ASN A 2 -22.88 -22.19 51.71
N ASP A 3 -22.82 -22.57 50.43
CA ASP A 3 -23.85 -22.41 49.41
C ASP A 3 -24.01 -21.08 48.67
N THR A 4 -24.06 -21.26 47.34
CA THR A 4 -24.43 -20.36 46.24
C THR A 4 -23.33 -19.40 45.72
N PRO A 5 -23.07 -19.35 44.39
CA PRO A 5 -24.05 -19.46 43.30
C PRO A 5 -23.64 -20.41 42.16
N ARG A 6 -24.19 -21.64 42.14
CA ARG A 6 -24.27 -22.49 40.92
C ARG A 6 -25.68 -22.50 40.31
N ALA A 7 -26.62 -21.74 40.88
CA ALA A 7 -28.00 -21.67 40.43
C ALA A 7 -28.25 -20.67 39.28
N LEU A 8 -27.39 -19.64 39.12
CA LEU A 8 -27.58 -18.62 38.09
C LEU A 8 -27.11 -19.03 36.69
N LEU A 9 -26.22 -20.02 36.58
CA LEU A 9 -25.71 -20.52 35.28
C LEU A 9 -26.62 -21.60 34.66
N ARG A 10 -27.61 -22.11 35.40
CA ARG A 10 -28.60 -23.08 34.89
C ARG A 10 -29.91 -22.44 34.41
N LEU A 11 -30.12 -21.15 34.68
CA LEU A 11 -31.32 -20.42 34.24
C LEU A 11 -31.16 -19.76 32.84
N SER A 12 -29.94 -19.64 32.32
CA SER A 12 -29.67 -19.12 30.96
C SER A 12 -29.62 -20.19 29.85
N ALA A 13 -29.52 -21.48 30.21
CA ALA A 13 -29.50 -22.57 29.22
C ALA A 13 -30.91 -22.98 28.73
N ILE A 14 -31.96 -22.71 29.52
CA ILE A 14 -33.34 -23.10 29.23
C ILE A 14 -33.95 -22.26 28.08
N PRO A 15 -33.80 -20.91 28.00
CA PRO A 15 -34.31 -20.16 26.86
C PRO A 15 -33.55 -20.44 25.55
N ALA A 16 -32.26 -20.79 25.62
CA ALA A 16 -31.48 -21.16 24.42
C ALA A 16 -31.90 -22.53 23.84
N LEU A 17 -32.21 -23.52 24.70
CA LEU A 17 -32.73 -24.82 24.26
C LEU A 17 -34.20 -24.74 23.80
N LEU A 18 -35.01 -23.85 24.38
CA LEU A 18 -36.36 -23.58 23.88
C LEU A 18 -36.36 -22.82 22.55
N ALA A 19 -35.42 -21.88 22.33
CA ALA A 19 -35.24 -21.23 21.04
C ALA A 19 -34.79 -22.21 19.94
N LEU A 20 -33.87 -23.14 20.26
CA LEU A 20 -33.46 -24.21 19.33
C LEU A 20 -34.59 -25.21 19.04
N ALA A 21 -35.41 -25.56 20.04
CA ALA A 21 -36.55 -26.46 19.84
C ALA A 21 -37.70 -25.82 19.04
N VAL A 22 -37.89 -24.50 19.15
CA VAL A 22 -38.87 -23.75 18.34
C VAL A 22 -38.40 -23.58 16.90
N LEU A 23 -37.08 -23.44 16.65
CA LEU A 23 -36.51 -23.48 15.29
C LEU A 23 -36.60 -24.86 14.62
N ALA A 24 -36.54 -25.95 15.41
CA ALA A 24 -36.70 -27.32 14.89
C ALA A 24 -38.16 -27.75 14.67
N LEU A 25 -39.14 -26.93 15.10
CA LEU A 25 -40.58 -27.18 14.94
C LEU A 25 -41.24 -26.23 13.92
N LEU A 26 -40.47 -25.34 13.28
CA LEU A 26 -40.95 -24.69 12.07
C LEU A 26 -41.18 -25.81 11.05
N PRO A 27 -42.43 -26.02 10.58
CA PRO A 27 -42.65 -26.89 9.44
C PRO A 27 -41.76 -26.32 8.34
N GLY A 28 -40.75 -27.09 7.92
CA GLY A 28 -40.13 -26.83 6.64
C GLY A 28 -41.27 -26.87 5.66
N GLU A 29 -41.65 -25.71 5.13
CA GLU A 29 -42.53 -25.64 3.98
C GLU A 29 -41.85 -26.54 2.96
N ALA A 30 -42.43 -27.74 2.80
CA ALA A 30 -42.08 -28.60 1.70
C ALA A 30 -42.41 -27.75 0.50
N SER A 31 -41.36 -27.16 -0.12
CA SER A 31 -41.47 -26.49 -1.40
C SER A 31 -42.29 -27.43 -2.25
N ALA A 32 -43.49 -26.96 -2.61
CA ALA A 32 -44.36 -27.66 -3.54
C ALA A 32 -43.51 -28.08 -4.76
N ASP A 33 -43.84 -29.22 -5.36
CA ASP A 33 -43.20 -29.82 -6.56
C ASP A 33 -43.07 -28.80 -7.71
N GLY A 34 -42.16 -27.84 -7.54
CA GLY A 34 -41.70 -26.92 -8.57
C GLY A 34 -40.78 -27.72 -9.45
N GLU A 35 -40.96 -27.54 -10.75
CA GLU A 35 -40.06 -28.08 -11.76
C GLU A 35 -38.61 -27.84 -11.32
N LYS A 36 -37.88 -28.95 -11.13
CA LYS A 36 -36.54 -28.91 -10.57
C LYS A 36 -35.66 -28.18 -11.58
N ALA A 37 -35.19 -26.99 -11.24
CA ALA A 37 -34.28 -26.22 -12.09
C ALA A 37 -33.05 -27.08 -12.44
N VAL A 38 -32.70 -27.09 -13.72
CA VAL A 38 -31.48 -27.76 -14.20
C VAL A 38 -30.29 -27.08 -13.52
N THR A 39 -29.46 -27.87 -12.86
CA THR A 39 -28.25 -27.32 -12.23
C THR A 39 -27.22 -26.96 -13.31
N PRO A 40 -26.37 -25.93 -13.14
CA PRO A 40 -25.33 -25.62 -14.13
C PRO A 40 -24.46 -26.81 -14.48
N ALA A 41 -24.05 -27.62 -13.49
CA ALA A 41 -23.27 -28.83 -13.73
C ALA A 41 -24.03 -29.92 -14.53
N GLU A 42 -25.37 -29.96 -14.45
CA GLU A 42 -26.18 -30.87 -15.27
C GLU A 42 -26.24 -30.39 -16.71
N HIS A 43 -26.47 -29.10 -16.93
CA HIS A 43 -26.46 -28.49 -18.26
C HIS A 43 -25.11 -28.68 -18.97
N TYR A 44 -23.99 -28.32 -18.31
CA TYR A 44 -22.68 -28.45 -18.92
C TYR A 44 -22.23 -29.90 -19.07
N ALA A 45 -22.64 -30.81 -18.19
CA ALA A 45 -22.38 -32.24 -18.39
C ALA A 45 -23.12 -32.79 -19.62
N GLU A 46 -24.33 -32.30 -19.90
CA GLU A 46 -25.07 -32.65 -21.12
C GLU A 46 -24.34 -32.15 -22.37
N LEU A 47 -23.93 -30.88 -22.40
CA LEU A 47 -23.14 -30.32 -23.51
C LEU A 47 -21.82 -31.08 -23.73
N LEU A 48 -21.06 -31.33 -22.66
CA LEU A 48 -19.80 -32.09 -22.75
C LEU A 48 -19.99 -33.54 -23.20
N ALA A 49 -21.18 -34.13 -22.99
CA ALA A 49 -21.47 -35.50 -23.44
C ALA A 49 -21.79 -35.59 -24.94
N GLU A 50 -22.09 -34.46 -25.60
CA GLU A 50 -22.28 -34.38 -27.05
C GLU A 50 -20.94 -34.32 -27.81
N GLU A 51 -19.88 -33.91 -27.12
CA GLU A 51 -18.52 -33.81 -27.64
C GLU A 51 -17.78 -35.17 -27.71
N PRO A 52 -16.65 -35.26 -28.45
CA PRO A 52 -15.85 -36.48 -28.55
C PRO A 52 -15.39 -37.03 -27.19
N GLU A 53 -15.50 -38.36 -27.04
CA GLU A 53 -15.09 -39.05 -25.80
C GLU A 53 -13.62 -38.75 -25.44
N GLY A 54 -13.42 -38.19 -24.24
CA GLY A 54 -12.11 -37.84 -23.68
C GLY A 54 -11.50 -36.54 -24.22
N ALA A 55 -12.21 -35.79 -25.06
CA ALA A 55 -11.78 -34.47 -25.53
C ALA A 55 -13.02 -33.61 -25.72
N ALA A 56 -13.54 -33.05 -24.62
CA ALA A 56 -14.77 -32.29 -24.61
C ALA A 56 -14.54 -30.86 -24.12
N VAL A 57 -15.08 -29.89 -24.86
CA VAL A 57 -15.06 -28.47 -24.51
C VAL A 57 -16.48 -27.93 -24.69
N ALA A 58 -17.01 -27.26 -23.68
CA ALA A 58 -18.27 -26.56 -23.74
C ALA A 58 -18.02 -25.06 -23.50
N VAL A 59 -18.27 -24.25 -24.52
CA VAL A 59 -18.18 -22.78 -24.44
C VAL A 59 -19.59 -22.20 -24.50
N ASP A 60 -19.94 -21.40 -23.50
CA ASP A 60 -21.24 -20.73 -23.41
C ASP A 60 -21.44 -19.74 -24.57
N GLY A 61 -22.63 -19.72 -25.17
CA GLY A 61 -22.95 -18.77 -26.24
C GLY A 61 -23.03 -17.31 -25.78
N ALA A 62 -23.02 -17.08 -24.47
CA ALA A 62 -23.02 -15.77 -23.82
C ALA A 62 -21.63 -15.18 -23.60
N ILE A 63 -20.56 -15.81 -24.07
CA ILE A 63 -19.23 -15.24 -23.84
C ILE A 63 -19.12 -13.82 -24.42
N GLY A 64 -18.67 -12.88 -23.60
CA GLY A 64 -18.13 -11.61 -24.09
C GLY A 64 -16.73 -11.81 -24.62
N GLY A 65 -16.26 -10.89 -25.47
CA GLY A 65 -14.89 -10.90 -25.95
C GLY A 65 -14.71 -10.68 -27.45
N ALA A 66 -13.45 -10.73 -27.85
CA ALA A 66 -13.02 -10.67 -29.26
C ALA A 66 -13.12 -12.02 -30.00
N LEU A 67 -13.24 -13.14 -29.29
CA LEU A 67 -13.32 -14.48 -29.87
C LEU A 67 -14.77 -14.98 -29.86
N GLU A 68 -15.21 -15.52 -31.00
CA GLU A 68 -16.50 -16.21 -31.08
C GLU A 68 -16.43 -17.58 -30.36
N PRO A 69 -17.56 -18.10 -29.84
CA PRO A 69 -17.59 -19.36 -29.10
C PRO A 69 -16.96 -20.55 -29.84
N GLU A 70 -17.19 -20.66 -31.15
CA GLU A 70 -16.63 -21.73 -31.99
C GLU A 70 -15.10 -21.64 -32.09
N GLU A 71 -14.56 -20.44 -32.32
CA GLU A 71 -13.11 -20.20 -32.41
C GLU A 71 -12.43 -20.51 -31.06
N MET A 72 -13.05 -20.09 -29.96
CA MET A 72 -12.56 -20.40 -28.61
C MET A 72 -12.56 -21.91 -28.33
N THR A 73 -13.60 -22.63 -28.79
CA THR A 73 -13.71 -24.09 -28.65
C THR A 73 -12.55 -24.80 -29.37
N ASP A 74 -12.29 -24.43 -30.63
CA ASP A 74 -11.21 -24.98 -31.45
C ASP A 74 -9.81 -24.70 -30.84
N ASP A 75 -9.61 -23.48 -30.32
CA ASP A 75 -8.37 -23.10 -29.65
C ASP A 75 -8.14 -23.89 -28.36
N LEU A 76 -9.18 -24.07 -27.54
CA LEU A 76 -9.10 -24.86 -26.30
C LEU A 76 -8.81 -26.33 -26.60
N HIS A 77 -9.44 -26.92 -27.61
CA HIS A 77 -9.09 -28.27 -28.07
C HIS A 77 -7.63 -28.38 -28.48
N THR A 78 -7.11 -27.36 -29.18
CA THR A 78 -5.71 -27.30 -29.60
C THR A 78 -4.76 -27.22 -28.39
N VAL A 79 -5.06 -26.36 -27.43
CA VAL A 79 -4.26 -26.13 -26.22
C VAL A 79 -4.22 -27.39 -25.33
N PHE A 80 -5.39 -27.92 -24.94
CA PHE A 80 -5.48 -29.08 -24.06
C PHE A 80 -5.11 -30.40 -24.74
N GLY A 81 -5.35 -30.54 -26.05
CA GLY A 81 -4.95 -31.72 -26.82
C GLY A 81 -3.44 -32.00 -26.77
N GLY A 82 -2.63 -30.96 -26.53
CA GLY A 82 -1.18 -31.09 -26.34
C GLY A 82 -0.74 -31.80 -25.06
N LEU A 83 -1.62 -32.03 -24.08
CA LEU A 83 -1.31 -32.75 -22.83
C LEU A 83 -1.30 -34.27 -23.02
N GLY A 84 -2.07 -34.79 -23.97
CA GLY A 84 -2.27 -36.25 -24.13
C GLY A 84 -3.03 -36.91 -22.96
N LEU A 85 -3.78 -36.12 -22.18
CA LEU A 85 -4.69 -36.58 -21.14
C LEU A 85 -6.14 -36.34 -21.59
N PRO A 86 -7.13 -37.14 -21.15
CA PRO A 86 -8.53 -36.78 -21.34
C PRO A 86 -8.86 -35.46 -20.65
N TYR A 87 -9.65 -34.60 -21.28
CA TYR A 87 -10.02 -33.30 -20.73
C TYR A 87 -11.49 -32.93 -20.98
N TYR A 88 -12.02 -32.17 -20.03
CA TYR A 88 -13.40 -31.68 -19.96
C TYR A 88 -13.33 -30.21 -19.53
N VAL A 89 -13.52 -29.30 -20.49
CA VAL A 89 -13.34 -27.85 -20.26
C VAL A 89 -14.68 -27.15 -20.38
N VAL A 90 -15.03 -26.34 -19.40
CA VAL A 90 -16.21 -25.46 -19.45
C VAL A 90 -15.74 -24.01 -19.41
N VAL A 91 -16.20 -23.21 -20.37
CA VAL A 91 -16.04 -21.76 -20.35
C VAL A 91 -17.39 -21.10 -20.28
N SER A 92 -17.67 -20.37 -19.19
CA SER A 92 -18.95 -19.67 -19.03
C SER A 92 -18.82 -18.43 -18.14
N PRO A 93 -19.47 -17.31 -18.52
CA PRO A 93 -19.45 -16.09 -17.71
C PRO A 93 -20.28 -16.22 -16.43
N PHE A 94 -21.14 -17.24 -16.30
CA PHE A 94 -22.07 -17.38 -15.16
C PHE A 94 -21.51 -18.22 -14.01
N LEU A 95 -20.36 -18.86 -14.22
CA LEU A 95 -19.77 -19.76 -13.23
C LEU A 95 -18.88 -19.05 -12.22
N GLY A 96 -18.74 -17.72 -12.23
CA GLY A 96 -17.92 -16.99 -11.24
C GLY A 96 -18.65 -16.47 -9.99
N TRP A 97 -19.99 -16.38 -10.02
CA TRP A 97 -20.78 -15.62 -9.04
C TRP A 97 -21.98 -16.44 -8.48
N GLY A 98 -21.76 -17.25 -7.43
CA GLY A 98 -22.84 -18.02 -6.79
C GLY A 98 -22.40 -18.89 -5.60
N ALA A 99 -23.36 -19.34 -4.77
CA ALA A 99 -23.08 -20.08 -3.53
C ALA A 99 -22.54 -21.51 -3.73
N GLU A 100 -22.98 -22.24 -4.77
CA GLU A 100 -22.42 -23.57 -5.10
C GLU A 100 -21.01 -23.47 -5.69
N ILE A 101 -20.70 -22.33 -6.32
CA ILE A 101 -19.43 -22.02 -6.98
C ILE A 101 -18.39 -21.54 -5.96
N ALA A 102 -18.82 -20.73 -4.99
CA ALA A 102 -17.98 -20.31 -3.86
C ALA A 102 -17.45 -21.51 -3.04
N GLU A 103 -18.01 -22.70 -3.23
CA GLU A 103 -17.56 -23.94 -2.60
C GLU A 103 -16.59 -24.77 -3.45
N GLY A 104 -16.30 -24.39 -4.71
CA GLY A 104 -15.32 -25.07 -5.57
C GLY A 104 -15.72 -26.50 -5.94
N LYS A 105 -16.92 -26.68 -6.51
CA LYS A 105 -17.55 -28.01 -6.68
C LYS A 105 -18.09 -28.30 -8.06
N ILE A 106 -17.91 -27.41 -9.04
CA ILE A 106 -18.45 -27.66 -10.38
C ILE A 106 -17.69 -28.82 -11.04
N ALA A 107 -16.37 -28.82 -11.00
CA ALA A 107 -15.53 -29.87 -11.58
C ALA A 107 -15.88 -31.26 -11.00
N ALA A 108 -15.99 -31.36 -9.67
CA ALA A 108 -16.47 -32.56 -9.00
C ALA A 108 -17.88 -32.99 -9.45
N SER A 109 -18.79 -32.03 -9.57
CA SER A 109 -20.17 -32.27 -10.00
C SER A 109 -20.29 -32.70 -11.47
N LEU A 110 -19.41 -32.18 -12.33
CA LEU A 110 -19.28 -32.60 -13.73
C LEU A 110 -18.71 -34.01 -13.82
N HIS A 111 -17.66 -34.31 -13.05
CA HIS A 111 -17.08 -35.64 -12.96
C HIS A 111 -18.11 -36.68 -12.50
N ASP A 112 -18.87 -36.42 -11.44
CA ASP A 112 -19.88 -37.35 -10.93
C ASP A 112 -20.98 -37.66 -11.96
N ARG A 113 -21.28 -36.72 -12.86
CA ARG A 113 -22.30 -36.87 -13.91
C ARG A 113 -21.77 -37.55 -15.16
N LEU A 114 -20.58 -37.14 -15.63
CA LEU A 114 -19.94 -37.72 -16.81
C LEU A 114 -19.35 -39.10 -16.54
N GLY A 115 -18.90 -39.35 -15.31
CA GLY A 115 -18.34 -40.64 -14.87
C GLY A 115 -17.05 -41.04 -15.60
N ALA A 116 -16.27 -40.06 -16.05
CA ALA A 116 -15.07 -40.27 -16.85
C ALA A 116 -13.81 -39.75 -16.16
N ASP A 117 -12.71 -40.48 -16.30
CA ASP A 117 -11.40 -40.03 -15.80
C ASP A 117 -10.85 -38.93 -16.73
N GLY A 118 -10.26 -37.87 -16.17
CA GLY A 118 -9.69 -36.78 -16.95
C GLY A 118 -9.37 -35.53 -16.13
N LEU A 119 -8.92 -34.50 -16.84
CA LEU A 119 -8.74 -33.15 -16.34
C LEU A 119 -10.04 -32.35 -16.53
N TYR A 120 -10.58 -31.81 -15.44
CA TYR A 120 -11.77 -30.98 -15.44
C TYR A 120 -11.36 -29.53 -15.18
N VAL A 121 -11.69 -28.64 -16.11
CA VAL A 121 -11.27 -27.23 -16.07
C VAL A 121 -12.49 -26.34 -16.24
N VAL A 122 -12.65 -25.39 -15.33
CA VAL A 122 -13.70 -24.36 -15.41
C VAL A 122 -13.03 -23.00 -15.53
N LEU A 123 -13.32 -22.29 -16.62
CA LEU A 123 -12.72 -20.99 -16.95
C LEU A 123 -13.82 -19.92 -17.07
N GLU A 124 -13.47 -18.69 -16.71
CA GLU A 124 -14.20 -17.52 -17.19
C GLU A 124 -13.79 -17.20 -18.62
N PRO A 125 -14.65 -16.58 -19.45
CA PRO A 125 -14.30 -16.21 -20.82
C PRO A 125 -13.09 -15.28 -20.89
N GLN A 126 -13.03 -14.36 -19.94
CA GLN A 126 -11.89 -13.48 -19.68
C GLN A 126 -11.56 -13.56 -18.19
N GLY A 127 -10.28 -13.64 -17.88
CA GLY A 127 -9.75 -13.55 -16.54
C GLY A 127 -9.20 -14.85 -15.99
N ARG A 128 -9.83 -15.42 -14.97
CA ARG A 128 -9.17 -16.45 -14.15
C ARG A 128 -9.74 -17.83 -14.37
N ALA A 129 -8.87 -18.82 -14.19
CA ALA A 129 -9.30 -20.18 -13.97
C ALA A 129 -10.03 -20.27 -12.63
N LEU A 130 -11.25 -20.81 -12.66
CA LEU A 130 -12.09 -20.96 -11.48
C LEU A 130 -11.76 -22.26 -10.76
N GLU A 131 -11.69 -23.36 -11.51
CA GLU A 131 -11.41 -24.69 -10.97
C GLU A 131 -10.53 -25.50 -11.95
N VAL A 132 -9.59 -26.26 -11.40
CA VAL A 132 -8.79 -27.24 -12.15
C VAL A 132 -8.65 -28.48 -11.27
N GLU A 133 -9.26 -29.58 -11.68
CA GLU A 133 -9.25 -30.83 -10.92
C GLU A 133 -8.91 -32.03 -11.80
N ALA A 134 -8.21 -33.00 -11.23
CA ALA A 134 -7.83 -34.24 -11.90
C ALA A 134 -8.54 -35.43 -11.25
N TYR A 135 -9.23 -36.22 -12.07
CA TYR A 135 -9.90 -37.44 -11.66
C TYR A 135 -9.32 -38.62 -12.44
N GLY A 136 -8.80 -39.63 -11.74
CA GLY A 136 -8.21 -40.83 -12.36
C GLY A 136 -6.90 -40.61 -13.14
N VAL A 137 -6.41 -39.36 -13.23
CA VAL A 137 -5.15 -38.98 -13.89
C VAL A 137 -4.17 -38.37 -12.89
N ASP A 138 -2.86 -38.53 -13.15
CA ASP A 138 -1.79 -37.98 -12.31
C ASP A 138 -1.35 -36.62 -12.87
N ALA A 139 -1.97 -35.54 -12.37
CA ALA A 139 -1.72 -34.17 -12.78
C ALA A 139 -1.72 -33.25 -11.55
N ASP A 140 -0.72 -32.37 -11.44
CA ASP A 140 -0.59 -31.43 -10.33
C ASP A 140 -1.45 -30.18 -10.58
N THR A 141 -2.76 -30.32 -10.43
CA THR A 141 -3.73 -29.27 -10.76
C THR A 141 -3.72 -28.09 -9.78
N GLU A 142 -3.36 -28.33 -8.51
CA GLU A 142 -3.22 -27.26 -7.51
C GLU A 142 -2.07 -26.31 -7.90
N THR A 143 -0.92 -26.87 -8.30
CA THR A 143 0.21 -26.07 -8.79
C THR A 143 -0.15 -25.35 -10.09
N ALA A 144 -0.82 -26.01 -11.04
CA ALA A 144 -1.20 -25.39 -12.31
C ALA A 144 -2.19 -24.22 -12.12
N LEU A 145 -3.21 -24.40 -11.28
CA LEU A 145 -4.14 -23.33 -10.91
C LEU A 145 -3.41 -22.18 -10.21
N HIS A 146 -2.48 -22.49 -9.30
CA HIS A 146 -1.69 -21.45 -8.64
C HIS A 146 -0.83 -20.65 -9.63
N VAL A 147 -0.20 -21.31 -10.60
CA VAL A 147 0.58 -20.66 -11.66
C VAL A 147 -0.31 -19.74 -12.49
N ALA A 148 -1.45 -20.24 -12.99
CA ALA A 148 -2.40 -19.42 -13.76
C ALA A 148 -2.87 -18.17 -12.99
N LEU A 149 -3.14 -18.30 -11.69
CA LEU A 149 -3.58 -17.17 -10.84
C LEU A 149 -2.48 -16.17 -10.48
N THR A 150 -1.21 -16.53 -10.65
CA THR A 150 -0.06 -15.72 -10.20
C THR A 150 0.92 -15.35 -11.31
N HIS A 151 0.64 -15.77 -12.54
CA HIS A 151 1.50 -15.51 -13.69
C HIS A 151 1.59 -14.00 -13.97
N PRO A 152 2.79 -13.39 -13.96
CA PRO A 152 2.95 -11.94 -14.03
C PRO A 152 2.64 -11.37 -15.41
N GLU A 153 2.79 -12.18 -16.47
CA GLU A 153 2.51 -11.75 -17.84
C GLU A 153 1.05 -11.96 -18.25
N LEU A 154 0.24 -12.66 -17.43
CA LEU A 154 -1.16 -12.91 -17.73
C LEU A 154 -1.99 -11.72 -17.21
N PRO A 155 -2.56 -10.88 -18.09
CA PRO A 155 -3.36 -9.76 -17.64
C PRO A 155 -4.66 -10.23 -16.98
N TYR A 156 -5.30 -9.36 -16.20
CA TYR A 156 -6.50 -9.74 -15.42
C TYR A 156 -7.71 -10.08 -16.30
N ASP A 157 -7.71 -9.58 -17.53
CA ASP A 157 -8.70 -9.75 -18.59
C ASP A 157 -8.21 -10.72 -19.69
N ALA A 158 -7.18 -11.53 -19.42
CA ALA A 158 -6.66 -12.49 -20.39
C ALA A 158 -7.76 -13.44 -20.89
N PRO A 159 -7.85 -13.71 -22.20
CA PRO A 159 -8.85 -14.64 -22.73
C PRO A 159 -8.63 -16.05 -22.18
N ALA A 160 -9.71 -16.82 -22.04
CA ALA A 160 -9.69 -18.18 -21.51
C ALA A 160 -8.63 -19.10 -22.18
N THR A 161 -8.35 -18.88 -23.47
CA THR A 161 -7.35 -19.61 -24.25
C THR A 161 -5.92 -19.35 -23.79
N GLU A 162 -5.57 -18.12 -23.41
CA GLU A 162 -4.26 -17.77 -22.84
C GLU A 162 -4.11 -18.35 -21.43
N VAL A 163 -5.16 -18.25 -20.61
CA VAL A 163 -5.21 -18.85 -19.27
C VAL A 163 -5.02 -20.36 -19.36
N ALA A 164 -5.72 -21.01 -20.29
CA ALA A 164 -5.58 -22.44 -20.57
C ALA A 164 -4.15 -22.80 -21.00
N GLY A 165 -3.50 -21.96 -21.81
CA GLY A 165 -2.10 -22.12 -22.19
C GLY A 165 -1.17 -22.18 -20.97
N VAL A 166 -1.32 -21.22 -20.05
CA VAL A 166 -0.54 -21.18 -18.81
C VAL A 166 -0.80 -22.40 -17.92
N ILE A 167 -2.06 -22.87 -17.81
CA ILE A 167 -2.39 -24.10 -17.08
C ILE A 167 -1.69 -25.30 -17.71
N VAL A 168 -1.80 -25.45 -19.04
CA VAL A 168 -1.21 -26.57 -19.77
C VAL A 168 0.31 -26.58 -19.64
N ASP A 169 0.96 -25.42 -19.72
CA ASP A 169 2.41 -25.30 -19.56
C ASP A 169 2.85 -25.65 -18.13
N ALA A 170 2.12 -25.19 -17.11
CA ALA A 170 2.37 -25.54 -15.72
C ALA A 170 2.18 -27.05 -15.43
N LEU A 171 1.19 -27.68 -16.08
CA LEU A 171 0.97 -29.13 -16.00
C LEU A 171 2.10 -29.92 -16.68
N LYS A 172 2.71 -29.39 -17.75
CA LYS A 172 3.86 -30.00 -18.43
C LYS A 172 5.17 -29.80 -17.68
N ASP A 173 5.34 -28.64 -17.05
CA ASP A 173 6.55 -28.27 -16.31
C ASP A 173 6.21 -27.65 -14.94
N PRO A 174 6.16 -28.47 -13.87
CA PRO A 174 5.90 -27.97 -12.51
C PRO A 174 6.97 -26.99 -12.00
N SER A 175 8.15 -26.92 -12.62
CA SER A 175 9.22 -26.01 -12.19
C SER A 175 8.91 -24.54 -12.45
N ILE A 176 7.95 -24.24 -13.34
CA ILE A 176 7.42 -22.88 -13.56
C ILE A 176 6.94 -22.26 -12.24
N ALA A 177 6.30 -23.05 -11.36
CA ALA A 177 5.84 -22.57 -10.07
C ALA A 177 7.00 -22.21 -9.12
N ASP A 178 8.11 -22.95 -9.18
CA ASP A 178 9.31 -22.65 -8.40
C ASP A 178 9.99 -21.38 -8.91
N GLU A 179 10.04 -21.17 -10.23
CA GLU A 179 10.57 -19.96 -10.87
C GLU A 179 9.76 -18.72 -10.49
N LEU A 180 8.43 -18.77 -10.60
CA LEU A 180 7.55 -17.67 -10.20
C LEU A 180 7.66 -17.32 -8.71
N ARG A 181 7.82 -18.34 -7.84
CA ARG A 181 8.06 -18.10 -6.41
C ARG A 181 9.42 -17.44 -6.16
N ALA A 182 10.48 -17.90 -6.84
CA ALA A 182 11.81 -17.32 -6.73
C ALA A 182 11.85 -15.87 -7.24
N GLU A 183 11.15 -15.57 -8.32
CA GLU A 183 11.03 -14.22 -8.86
C GLU A 183 10.30 -13.29 -7.88
N ARG A 184 9.20 -13.76 -7.29
CA ARG A 184 8.43 -12.99 -6.29
C ARG A 184 9.22 -12.69 -5.00
N GLU A 185 10.09 -13.61 -4.58
CA GLU A 185 10.99 -13.40 -3.43
C GLU A 185 12.15 -12.43 -3.74
N THR A 186 12.45 -12.19 -5.01
CA THR A 186 13.52 -11.29 -5.46
C THR A 186 13.09 -9.82 -5.38
N PHE A 187 12.91 -9.36 -4.13
CA PHE A 187 12.96 -7.97 -3.63
C PHE A 187 12.10 -6.89 -4.33
N TRP A 188 10.93 -6.65 -3.74
CA TRP A 188 9.93 -5.58 -4.05
C TRP A 188 10.47 -4.16 -4.31
N LEU A 189 11.64 -3.77 -3.78
CA LEU A 189 12.17 -2.40 -3.92
C LEU A 189 12.93 -2.16 -5.25
N LEU A 190 13.11 -3.18 -6.09
CA LEU A 190 13.82 -3.08 -7.38
C LEU A 190 12.98 -3.54 -8.58
N ARG A 191 11.70 -3.86 -8.39
CA ARG A 191 10.87 -4.45 -9.45
C ARG A 191 10.63 -3.44 -10.59
N GLU A 192 10.78 -3.91 -11.83
CA GLU A 192 10.49 -3.15 -13.05
C GLU A 192 9.06 -2.58 -13.05
N GLU A 193 8.09 -3.23 -12.40
CA GLU A 193 6.71 -2.73 -12.24
C GLU A 193 6.65 -1.31 -11.69
N THR A 194 7.45 -0.97 -10.69
CA THR A 194 7.47 0.40 -10.15
C THR A 194 7.93 1.44 -11.16
N TRP A 195 8.66 1.03 -12.20
CA TRP A 195 9.04 1.87 -13.33
C TRP A 195 8.06 1.75 -14.50
N ALA A 196 7.39 0.61 -14.66
CA ALA A 196 6.31 0.41 -15.63
C ALA A 196 5.15 1.38 -15.34
N ASP A 197 4.80 1.57 -14.07
CA ASP A 197 3.80 2.55 -13.62
C ASP A 197 4.20 4.00 -13.88
N LEU A 198 5.47 4.27 -14.18
CA LEU A 198 5.97 5.60 -14.55
C LEU A 198 6.11 5.76 -16.07
N HIS A 199 5.86 4.70 -16.85
CA HIS A 199 5.96 4.75 -18.29
C HIS A 199 4.77 5.54 -18.85
N PRO A 200 4.95 6.60 -19.67
CA PRO A 200 3.87 7.47 -20.13
C PRO A 200 2.77 6.80 -20.95
N SER A 201 3.03 5.59 -21.42
CA SER A 201 2.10 4.75 -22.16
C SER A 201 1.53 3.63 -21.30
N GLY A 202 1.59 3.74 -19.98
CA GLY A 202 0.85 2.88 -19.04
C GLY A 202 -0.41 3.61 -18.55
N PRO A 203 -1.45 2.87 -18.10
CA PRO A 203 -2.74 3.41 -17.71
C PRO A 203 -2.62 4.59 -16.74
N ASP A 204 -1.82 4.44 -15.68
CA ASP A 204 -1.57 5.48 -14.68
C ASP A 204 -0.23 6.21 -14.88
N GLY A 205 0.47 5.88 -15.95
CA GLY A 205 1.81 6.34 -16.30
C GLY A 205 2.01 7.84 -16.23
N PRO A 206 1.24 8.62 -17.01
CA PRO A 206 1.32 10.08 -17.00
C PRO A 206 1.06 10.70 -15.62
N GLU A 207 0.07 10.20 -14.88
CA GLU A 207 -0.27 10.74 -13.56
C GLU A 207 0.84 10.44 -12.55
N SER A 208 1.25 9.18 -12.44
CA SER A 208 2.29 8.72 -11.51
C SER A 208 3.63 9.39 -11.77
N LEU A 209 4.03 9.51 -13.05
CA LEU A 209 5.23 10.24 -13.44
C LEU A 209 5.13 11.73 -13.10
N GLY A 210 3.98 12.35 -13.41
CA GLY A 210 3.69 13.73 -13.05
C GLY A 210 3.78 13.97 -11.55
N PHE A 211 3.18 13.07 -10.76
CA PHE A 211 3.19 13.10 -9.30
C PHE A 211 4.60 13.02 -8.74
N LEU A 212 5.40 12.04 -9.18
CA LEU A 212 6.77 11.86 -8.71
C LEU A 212 7.63 13.09 -9.03
N LEU A 213 7.58 13.58 -10.26
CA LEU A 213 8.37 14.72 -10.71
C LEU A 213 7.89 16.03 -10.08
N GLY A 214 6.58 16.17 -9.88
CA GLY A 214 5.98 17.24 -9.10
C GLY A 214 6.54 17.25 -7.68
N ALA A 215 6.54 16.10 -6.99
CA ALA A 215 7.07 15.98 -5.63
C ALA A 215 8.56 16.32 -5.55
N VAL A 216 9.38 15.84 -6.49
CA VAL A 216 10.80 16.17 -6.57
C VAL A 216 11.00 17.67 -6.85
N GLY A 217 10.25 18.24 -7.80
CA GLY A 217 10.27 19.66 -8.12
C GLY A 217 9.90 20.54 -6.92
N GLY A 218 8.83 20.20 -6.22
CA GLY A 218 8.38 20.91 -5.02
C GLY A 218 9.39 20.83 -3.88
N ALA A 219 10.01 19.67 -3.67
CA ALA A 219 11.06 19.49 -2.68
C ALA A 219 12.30 20.33 -2.99
N ALA A 220 12.71 20.40 -4.26
CA ALA A 220 13.81 21.25 -4.71
C ALA A 220 13.53 22.73 -4.44
N VAL A 221 12.31 23.21 -4.73
CA VAL A 221 11.89 24.59 -4.43
C VAL A 221 11.87 24.86 -2.93
N ALA A 222 11.35 23.95 -2.11
CA ALA A 222 11.32 24.10 -0.66
C ALA A 222 12.72 24.18 -0.04
N VAL A 223 13.62 23.26 -0.41
CA VAL A 223 15.01 23.23 0.07
C VAL A 223 15.79 24.44 -0.44
N GLY A 224 15.62 24.80 -1.71
CA GLY A 224 16.23 25.98 -2.32
C GLY A 224 15.76 27.29 -1.67
N GLY A 225 14.46 27.42 -1.42
CA GLY A 225 13.84 28.55 -0.71
C GLY A 225 14.35 28.69 0.71
N TRP A 226 14.45 27.59 1.46
CA TRP A 226 15.04 27.58 2.79
C TRP A 226 16.53 27.98 2.78
N GLY A 227 17.30 27.45 1.83
CA GLY A 227 18.71 27.81 1.63
C GLY A 227 18.90 29.29 1.30
N ALA A 228 18.09 29.82 0.38
CA ALA A 228 18.08 31.23 0.01
C ALA A 228 17.70 32.13 1.21
N TRP A 229 16.65 31.78 1.94
CA TRP A 229 16.24 32.48 3.17
C TRP A 229 17.37 32.52 4.21
N ARG A 230 18.03 31.39 4.44
CA ARG A 230 19.17 31.30 5.36
C ARG A 230 20.34 32.17 4.92
N LEU A 231 20.67 32.19 3.62
CA LEU A 231 21.74 33.02 3.07
C LEU A 231 21.41 34.52 3.15
N ALA A 232 20.16 34.90 2.90
CA ALA A 232 19.69 36.27 3.03
C ALA A 232 19.81 36.76 4.49
N ARG A 233 19.46 35.91 5.46
CA ARG A 233 19.59 36.22 6.90
C ARG A 233 21.04 36.48 7.33
N HIS A 234 22.02 35.88 6.66
CA HIS A 234 23.45 36.10 6.90
C HIS A 234 24.04 37.27 6.09
N ARG A 235 23.20 38.20 5.57
CA ARG A 235 23.59 39.36 4.76
C ARG A 235 24.37 39.00 3.48
N ARG A 236 24.11 37.82 2.90
CA ARG A 236 24.69 37.37 1.62
C ARG A 236 23.66 37.39 0.50
N SER A 237 23.04 38.55 0.26
CA SER A 237 21.90 38.70 -0.66
C SER A 237 22.18 38.19 -2.09
N GLY A 238 23.35 38.48 -2.66
CA GLY A 238 23.68 38.04 -4.03
C GLY A 238 23.68 36.52 -4.22
N ARG A 239 24.09 35.74 -3.21
CA ARG A 239 24.08 34.27 -3.29
C ARG A 239 22.69 33.68 -3.04
N ALA A 240 21.85 34.37 -2.26
CA ALA A 240 20.48 33.93 -2.00
C ALA A 240 19.65 33.91 -3.28
N THR A 241 19.75 34.97 -4.10
CA THR A 241 19.05 35.06 -5.39
C THR A 241 19.47 33.95 -6.35
N THR A 242 20.77 33.68 -6.48
CA THR A 242 21.27 32.60 -7.35
C THR A 242 20.74 31.24 -6.90
N VAL A 243 20.79 30.93 -5.60
CA VAL A 243 20.31 29.63 -5.09
C VAL A 243 18.80 29.46 -5.31
N GLY A 244 18.01 30.50 -5.03
CA GLY A 244 16.56 30.47 -5.28
C GLY A 244 16.23 30.27 -6.75
N LEU A 245 16.87 31.04 -7.65
CA LEU A 245 16.64 30.93 -9.09
C LEU A 245 17.07 29.57 -9.64
N SER A 246 18.24 29.06 -9.22
CA SER A 246 18.69 27.73 -9.63
C SER A 246 17.74 26.63 -9.19
N ALA A 247 17.17 26.71 -7.98
CA ALA A 247 16.19 25.73 -7.51
C ALA A 247 14.91 25.74 -8.35
N VAL A 248 14.41 26.92 -8.73
CA VAL A 248 13.23 27.05 -9.61
C VAL A 248 13.52 26.53 -11.00
N VAL A 249 14.68 26.86 -11.58
CA VAL A 249 15.06 26.37 -12.93
C VAL A 249 15.22 24.86 -12.94
N VAL A 250 15.84 24.27 -11.91
CA VAL A 250 15.95 22.81 -11.77
C VAL A 250 14.58 22.18 -11.63
N ALA A 251 13.71 22.72 -10.76
CA ALA A 251 12.35 22.21 -10.59
C ALA A 251 11.54 22.27 -11.90
N ALA A 252 11.61 23.40 -12.61
CA ALA A 252 10.96 23.55 -13.91
C ALA A 252 11.51 22.57 -14.95
N GLY A 253 12.83 22.37 -15.00
CA GLY A 253 13.46 21.41 -15.92
C GLY A 253 13.08 19.96 -15.64
N VAL A 254 13.01 19.58 -14.36
CA VAL A 254 12.60 18.24 -13.90
C VAL A 254 11.16 17.93 -14.29
N VAL A 255 10.27 18.93 -14.34
CA VAL A 255 8.85 18.74 -14.65
C VAL A 255 8.54 18.93 -16.14
N ILE A 256 9.15 19.91 -16.81
CA ILE A 256 8.81 20.23 -18.21
C ILE A 256 9.39 19.20 -19.19
N ALA A 257 10.65 18.77 -19.00
CA ALA A 257 11.29 17.86 -19.94
C ALA A 257 10.58 16.49 -20.03
N PRO A 258 10.16 15.86 -18.92
CA PRO A 258 9.37 14.63 -18.99
C PRO A 258 7.95 14.86 -19.49
N GLY A 259 7.36 16.05 -19.27
CA GLY A 259 6.07 16.40 -19.89
C GLY A 259 6.13 16.38 -21.41
N ALA A 260 7.27 16.77 -22.02
CA ALA A 260 7.48 16.63 -23.47
C ALA A 260 7.62 15.15 -23.90
N TRP A 261 8.19 14.29 -23.05
CA TRP A 261 8.24 12.85 -23.30
C TRP A 261 6.85 12.20 -23.23
N VAL A 262 6.03 12.59 -22.24
CA VAL A 262 4.62 12.16 -22.13
C VAL A 262 3.83 12.55 -23.37
N ALA A 263 4.00 13.79 -23.85
CA ALA A 263 3.34 14.27 -25.06
C ALA A 263 3.80 13.54 -26.34
N ALA A 264 5.03 13.02 -26.37
CA ALA A 264 5.63 12.38 -27.54
C ALA A 264 5.50 10.84 -27.54
N ALA A 265 5.09 10.24 -26.41
CA ALA A 265 4.92 8.81 -26.30
C ALA A 265 3.78 8.32 -27.24
N PRO A 266 3.89 7.13 -27.85
CA PRO A 266 2.86 6.58 -28.73
C PRO A 266 1.55 6.35 -27.97
N VAL A 267 0.41 6.50 -28.63
CA VAL A 267 -0.92 6.20 -28.06
C VAL A 267 -0.97 4.72 -27.72
N ALA A 268 -1.28 4.42 -26.46
CA ALA A 268 -1.38 3.06 -25.97
C ALA A 268 -2.79 2.51 -26.22
N ASP A 269 -2.98 1.20 -26.12
CA ASP A 269 -4.27 0.57 -26.46
C ASP A 269 -5.39 0.98 -25.49
N TYR A 270 -5.11 1.12 -24.18
CA TYR A 270 -6.09 1.63 -23.19
C TYR A 270 -6.51 3.10 -23.40
N GLU A 271 -5.86 3.85 -24.29
CA GLU A 271 -6.24 5.22 -24.63
C GLU A 271 -7.12 5.31 -25.88
N LYS A 272 -7.27 4.19 -26.56
CA LYS A 272 -8.30 4.03 -27.56
C LYS A 272 -9.56 3.55 -26.83
N PRO A 273 -10.75 3.93 -27.31
CA PRO A 273 -11.97 3.26 -26.90
C PRO A 273 -11.78 1.75 -26.97
N ASP A 274 -12.18 1.04 -25.93
CA ASP A 274 -12.25 -0.41 -25.97
C ASP A 274 -13.13 -0.80 -27.17
N PRO A 275 -12.63 -1.62 -28.12
CA PRO A 275 -13.43 -2.11 -29.22
C PRO A 275 -14.76 -2.74 -28.78
N GLU A 276 -14.79 -3.39 -27.61
CA GLU A 276 -16.01 -3.98 -27.04
C GLU A 276 -17.01 -2.90 -26.64
N ASP A 277 -16.57 -1.85 -25.95
CA ASP A 277 -17.44 -0.73 -25.58
C ASP A 277 -17.98 -0.02 -26.82
N VAL A 278 -17.15 0.15 -27.85
CA VAL A 278 -17.59 0.73 -29.12
C VAL A 278 -18.63 -0.17 -29.79
N ALA A 279 -18.44 -1.48 -29.79
CA ALA A 279 -19.42 -2.43 -30.30
C ALA A 279 -20.74 -2.33 -29.52
N ARG A 280 -20.68 -2.17 -28.20
CA ARG A 280 -21.86 -1.98 -27.35
C ARG A 280 -22.63 -0.69 -27.62
N THR A 281 -22.02 0.33 -28.23
CA THR A 281 -22.76 1.56 -28.62
C THR A 281 -23.47 1.49 -29.98
N GLN A 282 -23.25 0.43 -30.78
CA GLN A 282 -23.75 0.32 -32.15
C GLN A 282 -24.56 -0.97 -32.32
N PRO A 283 -25.71 -0.96 -33.02
CA PRO A 283 -26.45 -2.21 -33.30
C PRO A 283 -25.53 -3.29 -33.90
N PRO A 284 -25.54 -4.53 -33.37
CA PRO A 284 -26.53 -5.10 -32.43
C PRO A 284 -26.25 -4.88 -30.94
N TYR A 285 -25.39 -3.95 -30.55
CA TYR A 285 -25.08 -3.51 -29.18
C TYR A 285 -24.37 -4.55 -28.30
N VAL A 286 -23.93 -5.66 -28.86
CA VAL A 286 -23.17 -6.72 -28.18
C VAL A 286 -22.00 -7.15 -29.02
N VAL A 287 -20.97 -7.67 -28.38
CA VAL A 287 -19.72 -8.11 -29.03
C VAL A 287 -19.90 -9.42 -29.80
N SER A 288 -20.69 -10.35 -29.27
CA SER A 288 -21.16 -11.55 -29.97
C SER A 288 -22.69 -11.60 -29.93
N THR A 289 -23.31 -12.07 -31.01
CA THR A 289 -24.78 -12.10 -31.15
C THR A 289 -25.39 -13.47 -30.85
N ALA A 290 -24.59 -14.51 -30.56
CA ALA A 290 -25.08 -15.88 -30.49
C ALA A 290 -26.24 -16.06 -29.51
N ARG A 291 -26.06 -15.67 -28.23
CA ARG A 291 -27.14 -15.73 -27.22
C ARG A 291 -28.30 -14.78 -27.54
N ALA A 292 -28.02 -13.51 -27.86
CA ALA A 292 -29.06 -12.54 -28.15
C ALA A 292 -29.94 -12.94 -29.35
N ALA A 293 -29.35 -13.57 -30.38
CA ALA A 293 -30.07 -14.11 -31.54
C ALA A 293 -30.94 -15.31 -31.16
N HIS A 294 -30.42 -16.24 -30.34
CA HIS A 294 -31.19 -17.36 -29.82
C HIS A 294 -32.39 -16.88 -28.99
N ILE A 295 -32.19 -15.95 -28.06
CA ILE A 295 -33.27 -15.34 -27.28
C ILE A 295 -34.29 -14.68 -28.21
N ALA A 296 -33.85 -13.92 -29.21
CA ALA A 296 -34.73 -13.28 -30.17
C ALA A 296 -35.58 -14.29 -30.99
N GLU A 297 -35.01 -15.43 -31.34
CA GLU A 297 -35.71 -16.52 -32.04
C GLU A 297 -36.77 -17.17 -31.14
N GLU A 298 -36.41 -17.55 -29.91
CA GLU A 298 -37.32 -18.14 -28.92
C GLU A 298 -38.47 -17.18 -28.56
N LEU A 299 -38.17 -15.89 -28.39
CA LEU A 299 -39.17 -14.84 -28.19
C LEU A 299 -40.12 -14.66 -29.39
N GLY A 300 -39.72 -15.18 -30.55
CA GLY A 300 -40.55 -15.25 -31.74
C GLY A 300 -41.74 -16.20 -31.56
N GLU A 301 -41.56 -17.27 -30.78
CA GLU A 301 -42.54 -18.33 -30.54
C GLU A 301 -43.34 -18.11 -29.25
N ASP A 302 -42.67 -17.70 -28.16
CA ASP A 302 -43.26 -17.42 -26.84
C ASP A 302 -42.86 -16.01 -26.37
N PRO A 303 -43.79 -15.15 -25.91
CA PRO A 303 -43.40 -13.82 -25.44
C PRO A 303 -42.54 -13.83 -24.14
N LEU A 304 -42.36 -14.97 -23.48
CA LEU A 304 -41.45 -15.13 -22.34
C LEU A 304 -40.39 -16.21 -22.61
N TYR A 305 -39.12 -15.82 -22.59
CA TYR A 305 -37.97 -16.73 -22.55
C TYR A 305 -37.42 -16.81 -21.12
N VAL A 306 -37.17 -18.02 -20.62
CA VAL A 306 -36.54 -18.25 -19.31
C VAL A 306 -35.32 -19.13 -19.50
N ASP A 307 -34.16 -18.58 -19.17
CA ASP A 307 -32.89 -19.26 -19.39
C ASP A 307 -32.78 -20.55 -18.54
N PRO A 308 -32.31 -21.67 -19.12
CA PRO A 308 -32.12 -22.92 -18.37
C PRO A 308 -31.20 -22.77 -17.16
N LEU A 309 -30.18 -21.90 -17.23
CA LEU A 309 -29.18 -21.65 -16.19
C LEU A 309 -29.65 -20.64 -15.13
N LEU A 310 -30.86 -20.10 -15.26
CA LEU A 310 -31.43 -19.16 -14.30
C LEU A 310 -31.55 -19.81 -12.91
N GLN A 311 -30.78 -19.29 -11.95
CA GLN A 311 -30.84 -19.69 -10.53
C GLN A 311 -31.87 -18.91 -9.70
N LEU A 312 -32.53 -17.92 -10.30
CA LEU A 312 -33.57 -17.13 -9.64
C LEU A 312 -34.91 -17.90 -9.57
N PRO A 313 -35.80 -17.56 -8.61
CA PRO A 313 -37.10 -18.20 -8.51
C PRO A 313 -37.93 -18.01 -9.79
N ARG A 314 -38.46 -19.12 -10.32
CA ARG A 314 -39.31 -19.13 -11.54
C ARG A 314 -40.80 -19.04 -11.24
N ALA A 315 -41.19 -19.12 -9.97
CA ALA A 315 -42.59 -19.14 -9.56
C ALA A 315 -43.32 -17.85 -9.97
N GLY A 316 -44.44 -18.01 -10.67
CA GLY A 316 -45.30 -16.91 -11.12
C GLY A 316 -44.92 -16.30 -12.48
N LEU A 317 -43.80 -16.70 -13.10
CA LEU A 317 -43.37 -16.13 -14.39
C LEU A 317 -44.43 -16.31 -15.51
N ASP A 318 -45.00 -17.50 -15.63
CA ASP A 318 -46.04 -17.79 -16.64
C ASP A 318 -47.33 -16.98 -16.40
N GLU A 319 -47.67 -16.72 -15.13
CA GLU A 319 -48.83 -15.89 -14.78
C GLU A 319 -48.62 -14.44 -15.20
N GLU A 320 -47.40 -13.90 -15.02
CA GLU A 320 -47.06 -12.54 -15.46
C GLU A 320 -46.96 -12.45 -16.99
N ALA A 321 -46.41 -13.46 -17.67
CA ALA A 321 -46.35 -13.49 -19.13
C ALA A 321 -47.74 -13.46 -19.78
N ALA A 322 -48.74 -14.08 -19.15
CA ALA A 322 -50.13 -14.02 -19.61
C ALA A 322 -50.72 -12.59 -19.58
N GLU A 323 -50.21 -11.71 -18.73
CA GLU A 323 -50.62 -10.30 -18.63
C GLU A 323 -50.00 -9.42 -19.73
N PHE A 324 -48.96 -9.88 -20.45
CA PHE A 324 -48.29 -9.09 -21.50
C PHE A 324 -49.26 -8.66 -22.61
N GLY A 325 -50.31 -9.44 -22.88
CA GLY A 325 -51.34 -9.09 -23.87
C GLY A 325 -52.22 -7.89 -23.48
N GLY A 326 -52.16 -7.45 -22.22
CA GLY A 326 -52.85 -6.26 -21.72
C GLY A 326 -52.04 -4.96 -21.83
N ALA A 327 -50.74 -5.04 -22.14
CA ALA A 327 -49.84 -3.90 -22.22
C ALA A 327 -50.17 -2.97 -23.42
N PRO A 328 -49.79 -1.68 -23.37
CA PRO A 328 -50.10 -0.70 -24.42
C PRO A 328 -49.42 -1.01 -25.76
N VAL A 329 -48.34 -1.81 -25.75
CA VAL A 329 -47.57 -2.29 -26.90
C VAL A 329 -47.21 -3.76 -26.69
N PRO A 330 -46.86 -4.53 -27.74
CA PRO A 330 -46.36 -5.89 -27.56
C PRO A 330 -45.14 -5.92 -26.65
N VAL A 331 -45.15 -6.80 -25.64
CA VAL A 331 -44.05 -7.00 -24.69
C VAL A 331 -43.46 -8.39 -24.87
N TYR A 332 -42.14 -8.47 -24.91
CA TYR A 332 -41.34 -9.68 -24.93
C TYR A 332 -40.37 -9.63 -23.77
N ALA A 333 -40.18 -10.73 -23.04
CA ALA A 333 -39.32 -10.74 -21.86
C ALA A 333 -38.37 -11.93 -21.83
N ALA A 334 -37.10 -11.69 -21.55
CA ALA A 334 -36.10 -12.72 -21.30
C ALA A 334 -35.65 -12.67 -19.83
N VAL A 335 -35.77 -13.79 -19.11
CA VAL A 335 -35.27 -13.92 -17.75
C VAL A 335 -33.98 -14.74 -17.77
N VAL A 336 -32.84 -14.06 -17.68
CA VAL A 336 -31.51 -14.61 -17.99
C VAL A 336 -30.50 -14.31 -16.88
N PRO A 337 -29.48 -15.17 -16.69
CA PRO A 337 -28.30 -14.78 -15.93
C PRO A 337 -27.50 -13.73 -16.72
N LEU A 338 -26.91 -12.78 -15.99
CA LEU A 338 -26.04 -11.74 -16.53
C LEU A 338 -24.75 -11.70 -15.73
N SER A 339 -23.65 -11.36 -16.39
CA SER A 339 -22.31 -11.30 -15.80
C SER A 339 -21.50 -10.20 -16.47
N SER A 340 -20.59 -9.55 -15.74
CA SER A 340 -19.73 -8.50 -16.32
C SER A 340 -18.86 -8.99 -17.49
N ASN A 341 -18.69 -10.31 -17.62
CA ASN A 341 -17.88 -10.94 -18.64
C ASN A 341 -18.73 -11.55 -19.78
N ASP A 342 -20.04 -11.29 -19.80
CA ASP A 342 -20.92 -11.71 -20.90
C ASP A 342 -20.93 -10.69 -22.05
N GLU A 343 -21.65 -11.00 -23.13
CA GLU A 343 -21.68 -10.17 -24.33
C GLU A 343 -22.25 -8.75 -24.10
N SER A 344 -23.05 -8.57 -23.04
CA SER A 344 -23.66 -7.29 -22.67
C SER A 344 -22.90 -6.56 -21.56
N GLY A 345 -21.80 -7.14 -21.05
CA GLY A 345 -21.07 -6.58 -19.90
C GLY A 345 -21.89 -6.63 -18.61
N GLY A 346 -22.88 -7.52 -18.54
CA GLY A 346 -23.79 -7.65 -17.40
C GLY A 346 -24.88 -6.58 -17.34
N ASP A 347 -25.03 -5.76 -18.38
CA ASP A 347 -26.03 -4.71 -18.46
C ASP A 347 -27.32 -5.23 -19.12
N HIS A 348 -28.44 -5.09 -18.40
CA HIS A 348 -29.77 -5.53 -18.85
C HIS A 348 -30.30 -4.71 -20.03
N GLU A 349 -30.06 -3.39 -20.07
CA GLU A 349 -30.51 -2.51 -21.16
C GLU A 349 -29.76 -2.86 -22.45
N VAL A 350 -28.46 -3.14 -22.35
CA VAL A 350 -27.61 -3.53 -23.48
C VAL A 350 -28.10 -4.84 -24.11
N LEU A 351 -28.35 -5.89 -23.31
CA LEU A 351 -28.88 -7.14 -23.85
C LEU A 351 -30.29 -6.97 -24.41
N ALA A 352 -31.15 -6.17 -23.75
CA ALA A 352 -32.49 -5.89 -24.25
C ALA A 352 -32.46 -5.20 -25.62
N ALA A 353 -31.55 -4.23 -25.81
CA ALA A 353 -31.35 -3.55 -27.07
C ALA A 353 -30.82 -4.48 -28.16
N ALA A 354 -29.94 -5.41 -27.80
CA ALA A 354 -29.43 -6.42 -28.73
C ALA A 354 -30.53 -7.35 -29.22
N VAL A 355 -31.31 -7.92 -28.30
CA VAL A 355 -32.46 -8.76 -28.63
C VAL A 355 -33.47 -7.98 -29.47
N ALA A 356 -33.80 -6.74 -29.10
CA ALA A 356 -34.69 -5.88 -29.86
C ALA A 356 -34.17 -5.59 -31.28
N SER A 357 -32.86 -5.41 -31.45
CA SER A 357 -32.25 -5.18 -32.76
C SER A 357 -32.28 -6.42 -33.65
N LEU A 358 -32.16 -7.62 -33.07
CA LEU A 358 -32.09 -8.89 -33.80
C LEU A 358 -33.47 -9.50 -34.10
N ALA A 359 -34.44 -9.30 -33.21
CA ALA A 359 -35.79 -9.86 -33.37
C ALA A 359 -36.59 -9.19 -34.50
N GLU A 360 -36.26 -7.94 -34.87
CA GLU A 360 -36.91 -7.16 -35.93
C GLU A 360 -38.45 -7.09 -35.84
N ARG A 361 -39.02 -7.27 -34.64
CA ARG A 361 -40.47 -7.21 -34.38
C ARG A 361 -40.82 -6.00 -33.55
N GLU A 362 -41.88 -5.30 -33.93
CA GLU A 362 -42.39 -4.13 -33.17
C GLU A 362 -42.79 -4.55 -31.75
N GLY A 363 -42.24 -3.88 -30.74
CA GLY A 363 -42.50 -4.17 -29.33
C GLY A 363 -41.44 -3.63 -28.37
N VAL A 364 -41.66 -3.85 -27.08
CA VAL A 364 -40.72 -3.61 -26.00
C VAL A 364 -40.14 -4.96 -25.55
N TYR A 365 -38.82 -5.02 -25.43
CA TYR A 365 -38.05 -6.16 -25.00
C TYR A 365 -37.53 -5.89 -23.60
N LEU A 366 -37.87 -6.75 -22.66
CA LEU A 366 -37.45 -6.69 -21.26
C LEU A 366 -36.40 -7.77 -21.02
N VAL A 367 -35.31 -7.41 -20.35
CA VAL A 367 -34.32 -8.36 -19.84
C VAL A 367 -34.34 -8.30 -18.33
N VAL A 368 -34.61 -9.44 -17.69
CA VAL A 368 -34.72 -9.57 -16.24
C VAL A 368 -33.63 -10.50 -15.74
N GLY A 369 -32.86 -10.03 -14.77
CA GLY A 369 -31.73 -10.79 -14.24
C GLY A 369 -31.33 -10.28 -12.87
N ARG A 370 -30.31 -10.91 -12.28
CA ARG A 370 -29.79 -10.46 -10.98
C ARG A 370 -29.20 -9.05 -11.12
N GLY A 371 -29.57 -8.15 -10.22
CA GLY A 371 -29.00 -6.81 -10.09
C GLY A 371 -27.92 -6.74 -9.00
N ILE A 372 -27.73 -5.55 -8.42
CA ILE A 372 -26.76 -5.34 -7.35
C ILE A 372 -27.24 -6.00 -6.05
N GLY A 373 -26.50 -6.99 -5.57
CA GLY A 373 -26.79 -7.70 -4.33
C GLY A 373 -27.80 -8.84 -4.54
N ASP A 374 -28.92 -8.79 -3.82
CA ASP A 374 -30.00 -9.80 -3.91
C ASP A 374 -31.24 -9.28 -4.66
N THR A 375 -31.16 -8.09 -5.26
CA THR A 375 -32.27 -7.54 -6.07
C THR A 375 -32.27 -8.16 -7.46
N VAL A 376 -33.46 -8.21 -8.05
CA VAL A 376 -33.67 -8.48 -9.47
C VAL A 376 -33.91 -7.16 -10.17
N SER A 377 -33.15 -6.92 -11.23
CA SER A 377 -33.22 -5.71 -12.03
C SER A 377 -33.77 -6.00 -13.42
N VAL A 378 -34.29 -4.96 -14.05
CA VAL A 378 -34.91 -5.01 -15.39
C VAL A 378 -34.24 -3.97 -16.27
N GLY A 379 -33.87 -4.38 -17.49
CA GLY A 379 -33.51 -3.47 -18.58
C GLY A 379 -34.55 -3.56 -19.68
N ALA A 380 -34.71 -2.49 -20.46
CA ALA A 380 -35.68 -2.44 -21.53
C ALA A 380 -35.17 -1.72 -22.77
N ALA A 381 -35.55 -2.24 -23.93
CA ALA A 381 -35.37 -1.57 -25.20
C ALA A 381 -36.60 -1.74 -26.08
N ALA A 382 -36.77 -0.87 -27.07
CA ALA A 382 -37.88 -0.97 -28.00
C ALA A 382 -37.39 -1.14 -29.45
N HIS A 383 -38.19 -1.84 -30.25
CA HIS A 383 -38.00 -1.94 -31.69
C HIS A 383 -39.27 -1.46 -32.41
N GLY A 384 -39.12 -0.69 -33.49
CA GLY A 384 -40.24 -0.15 -34.28
C GLY A 384 -41.09 0.92 -33.56
N LEU A 385 -40.76 1.26 -32.31
CA LEU A 385 -41.48 2.24 -31.50
C LEU A 385 -40.62 3.50 -31.29
N LYS A 386 -41.30 4.63 -31.12
CA LYS A 386 -40.73 5.91 -30.69
C LYS A 386 -41.18 6.21 -29.28
N THR A 387 -40.24 6.56 -28.42
CA THR A 387 -40.49 7.06 -27.06
C THR A 387 -39.93 8.48 -26.92
N GLY A 388 -40.42 9.24 -25.94
CA GLY A 388 -39.93 10.59 -25.66
C GLY A 388 -38.68 10.64 -24.77
N TYR A 389 -38.34 9.53 -24.13
CA TYR A 389 -37.31 9.38 -23.09
C TYR A 389 -36.77 7.94 -23.08
N SER A 390 -35.62 7.72 -22.43
CA SER A 390 -35.08 6.37 -22.23
C SER A 390 -36.03 5.52 -21.39
N LEU A 391 -36.14 4.23 -21.68
CA LEU A 391 -36.92 3.29 -20.87
C LEU A 391 -36.21 2.92 -19.56
N ASP A 392 -34.88 3.08 -19.50
CA ASP A 392 -34.05 2.76 -18.33
C ASP A 392 -34.55 3.40 -17.03
N SER A 393 -34.92 4.69 -17.07
CA SER A 393 -35.39 5.39 -15.86
C SER A 393 -36.66 4.80 -15.26
N GLU A 394 -37.54 4.25 -16.11
CA GLU A 394 -38.78 3.60 -15.67
C GLU A 394 -38.49 2.19 -15.14
N MET A 395 -37.55 1.47 -15.77
CA MET A 395 -37.17 0.12 -15.33
C MET A 395 -36.42 0.12 -13.99
N TYR A 396 -35.71 1.19 -13.65
CA TYR A 396 -35.08 1.32 -12.32
C TYR A 396 -36.11 1.26 -11.17
N GLU A 397 -37.35 1.70 -11.39
CA GLU A 397 -38.42 1.58 -10.39
C GLU A 397 -39.04 0.16 -10.34
N ALA A 398 -38.76 -0.67 -11.35
CA ALA A 398 -39.26 -2.04 -11.47
C ALA A 398 -38.47 -3.08 -10.68
N ASP A 399 -37.34 -2.71 -10.07
CA ASP A 399 -36.53 -3.59 -9.23
C ASP A 399 -37.38 -4.28 -8.14
N ALA A 400 -37.13 -5.59 -7.93
CA ALA A 400 -37.89 -6.40 -6.99
C ALA A 400 -37.07 -7.54 -6.38
N ASP A 401 -37.68 -8.27 -5.43
CA ASP A 401 -37.05 -9.39 -4.75
C ASP A 401 -37.05 -10.69 -5.58
N ASN A 402 -37.82 -10.74 -6.66
CA ASN A 402 -37.91 -11.91 -7.54
C ASN A 402 -38.31 -11.51 -8.98
N PRO A 403 -38.02 -12.36 -9.98
CA PRO A 403 -38.29 -12.07 -11.39
C PRO A 403 -39.75 -11.76 -11.74
N ALA A 404 -40.72 -12.52 -11.21
CA ALA A 404 -42.13 -12.29 -11.50
C ALA A 404 -42.61 -10.92 -10.98
N ALA A 405 -42.21 -10.54 -9.76
CA ALA A 405 -42.52 -9.23 -9.22
C ALA A 405 -41.86 -8.09 -10.02
N ALA A 406 -40.65 -8.30 -10.53
CA ALA A 406 -39.94 -7.33 -11.36
C ALA A 406 -40.65 -7.13 -12.71
N LEU A 407 -41.01 -8.23 -13.39
CA LEU A 407 -41.79 -8.19 -14.63
C LEU A 407 -43.13 -7.46 -14.45
N ARG A 408 -43.87 -7.77 -13.39
CA ARG A 408 -45.15 -7.11 -13.10
C ARG A 408 -45.02 -5.60 -13.01
N LYS A 409 -44.01 -5.12 -12.28
CA LYS A 409 -43.74 -3.70 -12.13
C LYS A 409 -43.27 -3.07 -13.44
N ALA A 410 -42.40 -3.76 -14.19
CA ALA A 410 -41.93 -3.29 -15.48
C ALA A 410 -43.08 -3.10 -16.46
N VAL A 411 -43.96 -4.10 -16.59
CA VAL A 411 -45.16 -4.01 -17.45
C VAL A 411 -46.08 -2.87 -17.00
N ALA A 412 -46.29 -2.71 -15.69
CA ALA A 412 -47.08 -1.59 -15.17
C ALA A 412 -46.44 -0.22 -15.44
N ALA A 413 -45.11 -0.12 -15.44
CA ALA A 413 -44.41 1.11 -15.77
C ALA A 413 -44.56 1.49 -17.25
N LEU A 414 -44.74 0.51 -18.15
CA LEU A 414 -45.00 0.77 -19.58
C LEU A 414 -46.33 1.51 -19.81
N ASP A 415 -47.30 1.44 -18.90
CA ASP A 415 -48.57 2.20 -19.02
C ASP A 415 -48.36 3.72 -18.91
N GLU A 416 -47.28 4.16 -18.28
CA GLU A 416 -46.94 5.58 -18.13
C GLU A 416 -46.12 6.11 -19.32
N VAL A 417 -45.71 5.23 -20.25
CA VAL A 417 -44.87 5.58 -21.40
C VAL A 417 -45.69 5.84 -22.67
N ASP A 418 -45.52 7.03 -23.24
CA ASP A 418 -46.14 7.40 -24.52
C ASP A 418 -45.39 6.76 -25.70
N PHE A 419 -45.92 5.65 -26.23
CA PHE A 419 -45.39 4.99 -27.43
C PHE A 419 -46.05 5.50 -28.72
N ALA A 420 -45.24 5.71 -29.76
CA ALA A 420 -45.72 5.91 -31.14
C ALA A 420 -45.07 4.92 -32.10
N SER A 421 -45.86 4.31 -32.98
CA SER A 421 -45.35 3.33 -33.96
C SER A 421 -44.53 3.96 -35.09
N GLY A 422 -43.70 3.15 -35.74
CA GLY A 422 -42.87 3.54 -36.88
C GLY A 422 -41.65 4.40 -36.50
N GLY A 423 -41.15 4.24 -35.27
CA GLY A 423 -39.99 4.95 -34.74
C GLY A 423 -38.71 4.12 -34.70
N THR A 424 -37.59 4.81 -34.47
CA THR A 424 -36.33 4.18 -34.05
C THR A 424 -36.08 4.60 -32.61
N TYR A 425 -36.08 3.64 -31.70
CA TYR A 425 -35.60 3.83 -30.34
C TYR A 425 -34.07 3.73 -30.36
N ILE A 426 -33.41 4.66 -29.68
CA ILE A 426 -31.97 4.67 -29.48
C ILE A 426 -31.78 4.53 -27.96
N PRO A 427 -31.19 3.44 -27.47
CA PRO A 427 -30.92 3.25 -26.04
C PRO A 427 -30.08 4.40 -25.47
N GLY A 428 -30.25 4.70 -24.18
CA GLY A 428 -29.54 5.82 -23.56
C GLY A 428 -28.02 5.67 -23.61
N PHE A 429 -27.54 4.43 -23.43
CA PHE A 429 -26.11 4.11 -23.49
C PHE A 429 -25.50 4.28 -24.88
N ALA A 430 -26.29 4.16 -25.97
CA ALA A 430 -25.77 4.24 -27.33
C ALA A 430 -25.29 5.66 -27.71
N ASP A 431 -25.81 6.67 -27.03
CA ASP A 431 -25.35 8.07 -27.17
C ASP A 431 -24.14 8.38 -26.26
N SER A 432 -23.72 7.45 -25.40
CA SER A 432 -22.57 7.64 -24.51
C SER A 432 -21.27 7.47 -25.29
N GLU A 433 -20.35 8.43 -25.15
CA GLU A 433 -19.00 8.26 -25.66
C GLU A 433 -18.32 7.15 -24.83
N PRO A 434 -17.72 6.12 -25.47
CA PRO A 434 -16.97 5.09 -24.77
C PRO A 434 -15.94 5.72 -23.82
N GLY A 435 -15.77 5.12 -22.65
CA GLY A 435 -14.90 5.63 -21.60
C GLY A 435 -13.43 5.64 -22.03
N THR A 436 -12.95 6.73 -22.60
CA THR A 436 -11.51 6.94 -22.78
C THR A 436 -10.93 7.70 -21.59
N PRO A 437 -9.73 7.36 -21.12
CA PRO A 437 -9.06 8.16 -20.10
C PRO A 437 -8.85 9.58 -20.62
N GLU A 438 -8.83 10.55 -19.69
CA GLU A 438 -8.53 11.93 -20.06
C GLU A 438 -7.20 12.04 -20.83
N PRO A 439 -7.03 13.08 -21.68
CA PRO A 439 -5.78 13.26 -22.43
C PRO A 439 -4.56 13.26 -21.50
N ARG A 440 -3.49 12.54 -21.86
CA ARG A 440 -2.28 12.34 -21.03
C ARG A 440 -1.76 13.60 -20.37
N MET A 441 -1.76 14.70 -21.11
CA MET A 441 -1.25 15.99 -20.62
C MET A 441 -2.13 16.58 -19.52
N VAL A 442 -3.44 16.34 -19.55
CA VAL A 442 -4.36 16.75 -18.50
C VAL A 442 -4.05 15.95 -17.23
N ARG A 443 -3.97 14.62 -17.32
CA ARG A 443 -3.60 13.73 -16.19
C ARG A 443 -2.22 14.05 -15.61
N TYR A 444 -1.21 14.23 -16.47
CA TYR A 444 0.15 14.60 -16.06
C TYR A 444 0.20 15.92 -15.29
N TRP A 445 -0.42 16.99 -15.82
CA TRP A 445 -0.34 18.32 -15.19
C TRP A 445 -1.32 18.51 -14.02
N GLY A 446 -2.54 18.01 -14.18
CA GLY A 446 -3.66 18.21 -13.26
C GLY A 446 -3.48 17.37 -12.00
N GLU A 447 -3.63 16.06 -12.13
CA GLU A 447 -3.67 15.14 -10.98
C GLU A 447 -2.26 14.76 -10.54
N GLY A 448 -1.34 14.54 -11.49
CA GLY A 448 0.06 14.23 -11.19
C GLY A 448 0.83 15.42 -10.61
N VAL A 449 1.31 16.32 -11.48
CA VAL A 449 2.28 17.37 -11.13
C VAL A 449 1.75 18.30 -10.05
N ALA A 450 0.51 18.78 -10.14
CA ALA A 450 0.01 19.77 -9.18
C ALA A 450 -0.11 19.18 -7.77
N LEU A 451 -0.65 17.96 -7.63
CA LEU A 451 -0.77 17.26 -6.35
C LEU A 451 0.62 16.92 -5.78
N GLY A 452 1.47 16.31 -6.62
CA GLY A 452 2.83 15.95 -6.25
C GLY A 452 3.64 17.16 -5.77
N PHE A 453 3.59 18.27 -6.52
CA PHE A 453 4.33 19.49 -6.20
C PHE A 453 3.81 20.19 -4.94
N LEU A 454 2.50 20.46 -4.88
CA LEU A 454 1.91 21.28 -3.82
C LEU A 454 1.81 20.55 -2.49
N VAL A 455 1.41 19.28 -2.50
CA VAL A 455 1.16 18.52 -1.27
C VAL A 455 2.44 17.85 -0.79
N TYR A 456 3.03 17.00 -1.64
CA TYR A 456 4.15 16.16 -1.23
C TYR A 456 5.50 16.88 -1.29
N GLY A 457 5.76 17.59 -2.39
CA GLY A 457 7.02 18.29 -2.60
C GLY A 457 7.22 19.46 -1.64
N LEU A 458 6.22 20.30 -1.44
CA LEU A 458 6.38 21.51 -0.61
C LEU A 458 6.31 21.24 0.90
N PHE A 459 5.54 20.23 1.35
CA PHE A 459 5.32 19.99 2.78
C PHE A 459 5.90 18.67 3.27
N VAL A 460 5.55 17.54 2.65
CA VAL A 460 5.91 16.21 3.15
C VAL A 460 7.41 15.96 3.06
N ALA A 461 8.02 16.15 1.88
CA ALA A 461 9.43 15.90 1.68
C ALA A 461 10.33 16.79 2.58
N PRO A 462 10.10 18.11 2.71
CA PRO A 462 10.85 18.95 3.64
C PRO A 462 10.64 18.58 5.10
N ALA A 463 9.43 18.20 5.49
CA ALA A 463 9.15 17.72 6.84
C ALA A 463 9.89 16.42 7.15
N ALA A 464 9.93 15.47 6.20
CA ALA A 464 10.69 14.23 6.32
C ALA A 464 12.21 14.51 6.42
N ILE A 465 12.75 15.36 5.53
CA ILE A 465 14.16 15.78 5.57
C ILE A 465 14.49 16.47 6.90
N ALA A 466 13.62 17.38 7.37
CA ALA A 466 13.77 18.04 8.65
C ALA A 466 13.69 17.06 9.82
N GLY A 467 12.78 16.09 9.76
CA GLY A 467 12.62 15.02 10.75
C GLY A 467 13.86 14.14 10.84
N VAL A 468 14.41 13.69 9.71
CA VAL A 468 15.68 12.95 9.66
C VAL A 468 16.82 13.80 10.22
N TRP A 469 16.90 15.07 9.84
CA TRP A 469 17.94 15.97 10.34
C TRP A 469 17.82 16.23 11.85
N LEU A 470 16.61 16.45 12.36
CA LEU A 470 16.31 16.61 13.78
C LEU A 470 16.56 15.31 14.55
N GLY A 471 16.27 14.15 13.96
CA GLY A 471 16.57 12.83 14.51
C GLY A 471 18.08 12.62 14.63
N LEU A 472 18.85 12.89 13.57
CA LEU A 472 20.31 12.83 13.59
C LEU A 472 20.92 13.83 14.58
N TYR A 473 20.37 15.04 14.65
CA TYR A 473 20.79 16.06 15.61
C TYR A 473 20.47 15.65 17.05
N GLY A 474 19.24 15.20 17.31
CA GLY A 474 18.78 14.69 18.59
C GLY A 474 19.58 13.48 19.03
N PHE A 475 19.86 12.55 18.12
CA PHE A 475 20.73 11.41 18.35
C PHE A 475 22.17 11.82 18.68
N ARG A 476 22.70 12.84 18.01
CA ARG A 476 24.02 13.42 18.33
C ARG A 476 24.04 14.08 19.71
N VAL A 477 22.97 14.78 20.09
CA VAL A 477 22.82 15.39 21.43
C VAL A 477 22.62 14.33 22.51
N TRP A 478 21.79 13.31 22.25
CA TRP A 478 21.44 12.22 23.15
C TRP A 478 22.60 11.26 23.39
N ARG A 479 23.39 10.94 22.34
CA ARG A 479 24.68 10.24 22.48
C ARG A 479 25.70 11.01 23.32
N GLY A 480 25.36 12.20 23.81
CA GLY A 480 25.91 12.68 25.07
C GLY A 480 27.42 12.71 25.07
N GLY A 481 28.02 13.23 23.99
CA GLY A 481 29.45 13.48 23.96
C GLY A 481 29.79 14.38 25.16
N GLY A 482 30.49 13.83 26.15
CA GLY A 482 30.96 14.58 27.31
C GLY A 482 31.48 15.95 26.85
N ARG A 483 31.04 17.03 27.52
CA ARG A 483 31.26 18.41 27.07
C ARG A 483 32.70 18.57 26.58
N VAL A 484 32.86 18.64 25.26
CA VAL A 484 34.15 18.87 24.65
C VAL A 484 34.47 20.34 24.88
N VAL A 485 35.40 20.61 25.79
CA VAL A 485 35.80 21.98 26.07
C VAL A 485 36.95 22.34 25.12
N GLY A 486 36.72 23.39 24.32
CA GLY A 486 37.72 23.91 23.39
C GLY A 486 38.72 24.86 24.04
N ASP A 487 39.89 25.00 23.41
CA ASP A 487 40.97 25.88 23.84
C ASP A 487 40.52 27.30 24.17
N SER A 488 39.61 27.89 23.37
CA SER A 488 39.13 29.26 23.59
C SER A 488 38.32 29.43 24.87
N VAL A 489 37.64 28.38 25.33
CA VAL A 489 36.88 28.40 26.58
C VAL A 489 37.84 28.20 27.75
N LEU A 490 38.76 27.23 27.65
CA LEU A 490 39.75 26.98 28.71
C LEU A 490 40.70 28.15 28.89
N ARG A 491 41.16 28.79 27.80
CA ARG A 491 42.02 29.97 27.88
C ARG A 491 41.37 31.11 28.66
N ARG A 492 40.10 31.42 28.35
CA ARG A 492 39.33 32.45 29.08
C ARG A 492 39.12 32.09 30.54
N LEU A 493 38.90 30.82 30.85
CA LEU A 493 38.80 30.35 32.24
C LEU A 493 40.13 30.44 32.97
N ALA A 494 41.23 29.99 32.35
CA ALA A 494 42.56 30.00 32.93
C ALA A 494 43.02 31.43 33.22
N GLN A 495 42.84 32.35 32.27
CA GLN A 495 43.14 33.78 32.46
C GLN A 495 42.34 34.37 33.63
N ARG A 496 41.03 34.11 33.70
CA ARG A 496 40.18 34.60 34.79
C ARG A 496 40.59 34.08 36.16
N GLU A 497 40.86 32.78 36.29
CA GLU A 497 41.25 32.22 37.59
C GLU A 497 42.68 32.64 37.97
N ALA A 498 43.59 32.82 37.01
CA ALA A 498 44.92 33.38 37.25
C ALA A 498 44.86 34.86 37.66
N GLU A 499 43.99 35.68 37.07
CA GLU A 499 43.75 37.05 37.52
C GLU A 499 43.23 37.10 38.96
N ARG A 500 42.32 36.20 39.33
CA ARG A 500 41.85 36.08 40.72
C ARG A 500 42.98 35.67 41.66
N LEU A 501 43.82 34.74 41.25
CA LEU A 501 44.99 34.31 42.02
C LEU A 501 45.99 35.46 42.18
N ARG A 502 46.32 36.19 41.12
CA ARG A 502 47.17 37.39 41.17
C ARG A 502 46.58 38.46 42.09
N ALA A 503 45.27 38.68 42.02
CA ALA A 503 44.58 39.62 42.90
C ALA A 503 44.64 39.18 44.39
N LEU A 504 44.55 37.88 44.66
CA LEU A 504 44.72 37.35 46.02
C LEU A 504 46.16 37.58 46.52
N LEU A 505 47.16 37.31 45.69
CA LEU A 505 48.58 37.53 46.03
C LEU A 505 48.89 39.02 46.26
N ALA A 506 48.33 39.90 45.43
CA ALA A 506 48.58 41.35 45.52
C ALA A 506 47.91 42.03 46.72
N ARG A 507 46.82 41.48 47.25
CA ARG A 507 46.03 42.11 48.32
C ARG A 507 46.63 42.02 49.73
N ARG A 508 47.71 41.28 49.97
CA ARG A 508 48.01 40.80 51.32
C ARG A 508 49.27 41.41 51.96
N GLU A 509 49.02 42.28 52.96
CA GLU A 509 49.92 42.61 54.08
C GLU A 509 49.88 41.55 55.22
N GLY A 510 49.16 40.43 55.04
CA GLY A 510 48.88 39.43 56.09
C GLY A 510 49.03 37.95 55.68
N GLY A 511 50.06 37.62 54.89
CA GLY A 511 50.58 36.26 54.69
C GLY A 511 49.70 35.28 53.89
N PHE A 512 49.95 35.17 52.58
CA PHE A 512 49.59 33.94 51.85
C PHE A 512 50.49 32.82 52.36
N PRO A 513 49.98 31.61 52.67
CA PRO A 513 50.83 30.56 53.24
C PRO A 513 52.05 30.31 52.35
N GLU A 514 53.26 30.43 52.90
CA GLU A 514 54.51 30.28 52.14
C GLU A 514 54.57 28.93 51.41
N GLU A 515 53.96 27.91 52.02
CA GLU A 515 53.81 26.54 51.50
C GLU A 515 53.03 26.46 50.17
N LEU A 516 52.19 27.44 49.88
CA LEU A 516 51.37 27.51 48.67
C LEU A 516 52.01 28.34 47.55
N LEU A 517 53.03 29.16 47.87
CA LEU A 517 53.68 30.04 46.90
C LEU A 517 54.26 29.29 45.70
N PRO A 518 54.99 28.17 45.86
CA PRO A 518 55.54 27.43 44.72
C PRO A 518 54.48 26.94 43.74
N GLN A 519 53.28 26.62 44.23
CA GLN A 519 52.16 26.18 43.39
C GLN A 519 51.50 27.36 42.67
N ALA A 520 51.41 28.51 43.33
CA ALA A 520 50.91 29.73 42.71
C ALA A 520 51.84 30.18 41.57
N ASP A 521 53.15 30.17 41.81
CA ASP A 521 54.16 30.47 40.80
C ASP A 521 54.11 29.48 39.64
N ALA A 522 54.02 28.17 39.90
CA ALA A 522 53.89 27.17 38.85
C ALA A 522 52.64 27.38 37.97
N ALA A 523 51.49 27.75 38.57
CA ALA A 523 50.27 28.03 37.82
C ALA A 523 50.42 29.26 36.91
N LEU A 524 51.04 30.33 37.41
CA LEU A 524 51.22 31.57 36.66
C LEU A 524 52.29 31.42 35.57
N LEU A 525 53.43 30.82 35.88
CA LEU A 525 54.49 30.53 34.90
C LEU A 525 53.99 29.63 33.78
N THR A 526 53.20 28.60 34.10
CA THR A 526 52.60 27.72 33.08
C THR A 526 51.64 28.48 32.17
N LEU A 527 50.84 29.41 32.70
CA LEU A 527 49.93 30.19 31.89
C LEU A 527 50.67 31.13 30.93
N ASP A 528 51.81 31.67 31.35
CA ASP A 528 52.61 32.60 30.57
C ASP A 528 53.45 31.88 29.49
N ALA A 529 53.80 30.60 29.69
CA ALA A 529 54.62 29.75 28.80
C ALA A 529 53.85 29.08 27.62
N GLN A 530 52.91 29.78 27.00
CA GLN A 530 52.08 29.26 25.88
C GLN A 530 51.45 27.86 26.15
N PRO A 531 50.54 27.73 27.13
CA PRO A 531 50.07 26.45 27.64
C PRO A 531 49.30 25.61 26.61
N ARG A 532 49.46 24.28 26.67
CA ARG A 532 48.61 23.31 25.95
C ARG A 532 47.21 23.28 26.56
N THR A 533 46.27 22.59 25.92
CA THR A 533 44.89 22.45 26.40
C THR A 533 44.79 21.86 27.81
N LEU A 534 45.60 20.83 28.10
CA LEU A 534 45.66 20.21 29.42
C LEU A 534 46.31 21.13 30.46
N ASP A 535 47.34 21.88 30.07
CA ASP A 535 47.99 22.85 30.96
C ASP A 535 47.03 23.97 31.36
N MET A 536 46.21 24.47 30.42
CA MET A 536 45.16 25.45 30.74
C MET A 536 44.12 24.88 31.70
N LEU A 537 43.71 23.61 31.54
CA LEU A 537 42.85 22.93 32.51
C LEU A 537 43.55 22.83 33.87
N GLY A 538 44.83 22.50 33.88
CA GLY A 538 45.66 22.41 35.08
C GLY A 538 45.72 23.72 35.85
N VAL A 539 46.02 24.83 35.16
CA VAL A 539 46.02 26.18 35.72
C VAL A 539 44.67 26.53 36.35
N VAL A 540 43.55 26.25 35.67
CA VAL A 540 42.20 26.52 36.21
C VAL A 540 41.95 25.77 37.51
N VAL A 541 42.25 24.46 37.53
CA VAL A 541 42.00 23.61 38.69
C VAL A 541 42.91 24.00 39.85
N LEU A 542 44.18 24.24 39.59
CA LEU A 542 45.17 24.61 40.59
C LEU A 542 44.87 25.99 41.17
N ALA A 543 44.60 27.00 40.34
CA ALA A 543 44.26 28.34 40.82
C ALA A 543 43.01 28.34 41.72
N ARG A 544 41.96 27.60 41.32
CA ARG A 544 40.76 27.42 42.16
C ARG A 544 41.08 26.78 43.50
N ARG A 545 41.98 25.79 43.52
CA ARG A 545 42.37 25.08 44.74
C ARG A 545 43.10 26.01 45.70
N LEU A 546 44.05 26.79 45.18
CA LEU A 546 44.82 27.76 45.97
C LEU A 546 43.93 28.88 46.54
N LEU A 547 43.00 29.40 45.74
CA LEU A 547 42.00 30.36 46.22
C LEU A 547 41.16 29.75 47.36
N ALA A 548 40.69 28.52 47.15
CA ALA A 548 39.91 27.77 48.12
C ALA A 548 40.66 27.44 49.42
N GLU A 549 41.95 27.08 49.35
CA GLU A 549 42.79 26.80 50.54
C GLU A 549 43.16 28.08 51.28
N ALA A 550 43.35 29.20 50.57
CA ALA A 550 43.61 30.50 51.19
C ALA A 550 42.40 31.06 51.94
N GLU A 551 41.17 30.77 51.48
CA GLU A 551 39.93 31.15 52.16
C GLU A 551 39.63 30.27 53.38
N GLU A 552 39.94 28.96 53.31
CA GLU A 552 39.67 28.00 54.38
C GLU A 552 40.89 27.08 54.64
N PRO A 553 41.91 27.54 55.39
CA PRO A 553 43.15 26.79 55.62
C PRO A 553 42.95 25.44 56.34
N ALA A 554 41.87 25.31 57.11
CA ALA A 554 41.54 24.10 57.89
C ALA A 554 40.75 23.04 57.09
N ALA A 555 40.36 23.33 55.84
CA ALA A 555 39.63 22.37 55.04
C ALA A 555 40.54 21.21 54.61
N THR A 556 40.09 19.97 54.82
CA THR A 556 40.79 18.76 54.33
C THR A 556 41.11 18.88 52.84
N ARG A 557 42.31 18.45 52.40
CA ARG A 557 42.81 18.51 51.02
C ARG A 557 41.69 18.38 49.97
N ARG A 558 41.41 19.47 49.26
CA ARG A 558 40.32 19.58 48.28
C ARG A 558 40.74 18.90 46.97
N GLU A 559 40.28 17.68 46.74
CA GLU A 559 40.57 16.94 45.51
C GLU A 559 39.61 17.34 44.37
N PRO A 560 40.08 17.52 43.12
CA PRO A 560 39.19 17.78 41.99
C PRO A 560 38.39 16.52 41.62
N CYS A 561 37.20 16.73 41.03
CA CYS A 561 36.37 15.63 40.57
C CYS A 561 37.04 14.85 39.43
N ALA A 562 37.22 13.53 39.60
CA ALA A 562 37.86 12.66 38.61
C ALA A 562 37.08 12.45 37.30
N VAL A 563 35.84 12.94 37.21
CA VAL A 563 35.04 12.89 35.98
C VAL A 563 35.23 14.18 35.20
N ASN A 564 35.14 15.32 35.88
CA ASN A 564 35.34 16.63 35.28
C ASN A 564 36.01 17.54 36.32
N PRO A 565 37.31 17.83 36.19
CA PRO A 565 38.04 18.67 37.14
C PRO A 565 37.48 20.10 37.26
N LEU A 566 36.63 20.55 36.32
CA LEU A 566 35.96 21.86 36.39
C LEU A 566 34.70 21.87 37.27
N HIS A 567 34.25 20.71 37.76
CA HIS A 567 33.15 20.60 38.72
C HIS A 567 33.58 21.09 40.13
N PRO A 568 32.63 21.26 41.06
CA PRO A 568 32.95 21.43 42.48
C PRO A 568 33.84 20.30 43.01
N TRP A 569 34.53 20.57 44.13
CA TRP A 569 35.43 19.64 44.79
C TRP A 569 34.79 18.28 45.08
N ALA A 570 35.62 17.24 45.07
CA ALA A 570 35.16 15.88 45.28
C ALA A 570 34.86 15.62 46.77
N THR A 571 33.60 15.34 47.07
CA THR A 571 33.10 15.09 48.43
C THR A 571 32.90 13.61 48.70
N GLU A 572 32.77 12.77 47.66
CA GLU A 572 32.42 11.37 47.77
C GLU A 572 33.47 10.47 47.11
N ARG A 573 33.71 9.29 47.71
CA ARG A 573 34.52 8.24 47.09
C ARG A 573 33.62 7.46 46.11
N GLY A 574 33.99 7.44 44.83
CA GLY A 574 33.24 6.66 43.84
C GLY A 574 33.26 5.15 44.15
N ARG A 575 32.23 4.41 43.69
CA ARG A 575 32.24 2.94 43.71
C ARG A 575 33.49 2.40 42.98
N PRO A 576 34.13 1.32 43.47
CA PRO A 576 35.37 0.80 42.93
C PRO A 576 35.21 0.41 41.45
N ARG A 577 36.25 0.67 40.66
CA ARG A 577 36.41 0.14 39.30
C ARG A 577 37.42 -1.02 39.41
N GLU A 578 37.13 -2.17 38.83
CA GLU A 578 37.80 -3.48 39.05
C GLU A 578 39.34 -3.54 38.86
N ARG A 579 40.03 -2.47 38.49
CA ARG A 579 41.44 -2.54 38.04
C ARG A 579 42.43 -1.53 38.62
N SER A 580 42.02 -0.60 39.48
CA SER A 580 42.94 0.34 40.15
C SER A 580 42.58 0.46 41.62
N GLY A 581 43.54 0.19 42.50
CA GLY A 581 43.34 0.05 43.95
C GLY A 581 42.89 1.32 44.68
N SER A 582 42.84 2.49 44.02
CA SER A 582 42.33 3.73 44.61
C SER A 582 41.00 4.14 43.98
N ARG A 583 39.97 4.35 44.82
CA ARG A 583 38.66 4.85 44.38
C ARG A 583 38.80 6.31 43.97
N PRO A 584 38.56 6.69 42.69
CA PRO A 584 38.63 8.09 42.30
C PRO A 584 37.56 8.88 43.05
N ARG A 585 37.94 10.02 43.64
CA ARG A 585 36.97 10.91 44.28
C ARG A 585 36.22 11.72 43.24
N VAL A 586 34.91 11.82 43.41
CA VAL A 586 34.00 12.53 42.51
C VAL A 586 33.12 13.49 43.30
N CYS A 587 32.62 14.55 42.66
CA CYS A 587 31.64 15.43 43.29
C CYS A 587 30.28 14.73 43.47
N VAL A 588 29.44 15.21 44.39
CA VAL A 588 28.09 14.67 44.70
C VAL A 588 27.31 14.31 43.43
N ARG A 589 27.26 15.23 42.45
CA ARG A 589 26.51 15.02 41.19
C ARG A 589 27.07 13.87 40.35
N CYS A 590 28.38 13.67 40.34
CA CYS A 590 29.02 12.59 39.59
C CYS A 590 28.96 11.25 40.33
N ALA A 591 28.82 11.26 41.66
CA ALA A 591 28.63 10.08 42.47
C ALA A 591 27.26 9.42 42.23
N GLN A 592 26.23 10.23 42.00
CA GLN A 592 24.86 9.80 41.68
C GLN A 592 24.72 9.12 40.30
N LEU A 593 25.72 9.23 39.42
CA LEU A 593 25.68 8.62 38.09
C LEU A 593 26.10 7.15 38.11
N SER A 594 25.50 6.34 37.23
CA SER A 594 25.97 4.98 36.95
C SER A 594 27.42 4.98 36.42
N PRO A 595 28.17 3.88 36.55
CA PRO A 595 29.53 3.79 36.03
C PRO A 595 29.66 4.14 34.53
N GLU A 596 28.70 3.72 33.71
CA GLU A 596 28.66 3.96 32.27
C GLU A 596 28.41 5.44 31.98
N ALA A 597 27.37 6.02 32.61
CA ALA A 597 27.05 7.43 32.50
C ALA A 597 28.20 8.32 33.00
N ARG A 598 28.93 7.86 34.02
CA ARG A 598 30.12 8.53 34.54
C ARG A 598 31.27 8.50 33.54
N SER A 599 31.54 7.37 32.89
CA SER A 599 32.56 7.29 31.83
C SER A 599 32.23 8.13 30.61
N ALA A 600 30.96 8.18 30.21
CA ALA A 600 30.50 9.01 29.09
C ALA A 600 30.65 10.52 29.38
N ARG A 601 30.60 10.91 30.66
CA ARG A 601 30.72 12.31 31.12
C ARG A 601 32.13 12.74 31.49
N VAL A 602 33.15 11.90 31.28
CA VAL A 602 34.54 12.32 31.48
C VAL A 602 34.82 13.54 30.60
N LEU A 603 35.41 14.58 31.19
CA LEU A 603 35.74 15.81 30.47
C LEU A 603 36.64 15.48 29.27
N ARG A 604 36.22 15.90 28.08
CA ARG A 604 37.01 15.76 26.86
C ARG A 604 37.57 17.10 26.46
N LEU A 605 38.85 17.11 26.10
CA LEU A 605 39.59 18.27 25.66
C LEU A 605 39.72 18.23 24.15
N ARG A 606 39.44 19.35 23.47
CA ARG A 606 39.63 19.46 22.02
C ARG A 606 41.04 19.95 21.73
N SER A 607 41.86 19.07 21.16
CA SER A 607 43.06 19.49 20.43
C SER A 607 42.68 20.03 19.05
N ARG A 608 43.65 20.60 18.31
CA ARG A 608 43.43 21.17 16.97
C ARG A 608 42.67 20.24 16.02
N THR A 609 42.81 18.92 16.15
CA THR A 609 42.20 17.93 15.24
C THR A 609 41.31 16.89 15.93
N THR A 610 41.52 16.56 17.22
CA THR A 610 40.81 15.46 17.89
C THR A 610 40.36 15.80 19.32
N ALA A 611 39.31 15.12 19.80
CA ALA A 611 38.82 15.25 21.18
C ALA A 611 39.17 14.02 22.02
N HIS A 612 40.03 14.19 23.01
CA HIS A 612 40.51 13.12 23.90
C HIS A 612 39.99 13.35 25.32
N ALA A 613 39.85 12.29 26.12
CA ALA A 613 39.54 12.43 27.54
C ALA A 613 40.72 13.11 28.25
N TYR A 614 40.45 14.02 29.20
CA TYR A 614 41.50 14.75 29.89
C TYR A 614 42.50 13.82 30.60
N ASN A 615 42.07 12.62 31.00
CA ASN A 615 42.84 11.61 31.70
C ASN A 615 43.46 10.55 30.77
N SER A 616 43.54 10.81 29.46
CA SER A 616 44.09 9.88 28.47
C SER A 616 45.59 9.62 28.62
N HIS A 617 46.33 10.54 29.25
CA HIS A 617 47.78 10.43 29.47
C HIS A 617 48.11 10.39 30.97
N PRO A 618 47.90 9.26 31.68
CA PRO A 618 48.01 9.20 33.13
C PRO A 618 49.41 9.53 33.69
N ALA A 619 50.44 9.53 32.84
CA ALA A 619 51.80 9.91 33.20
C ALA A 619 52.03 11.44 33.24
N ASP A 620 51.14 12.24 32.64
CA ASP A 620 51.25 13.71 32.65
C ASP A 620 51.19 14.24 34.10
N PRO A 621 52.07 15.18 34.49
CA PRO A 621 52.16 15.67 35.86
C PRO A 621 50.81 16.16 36.43
N TRP A 622 49.98 16.80 35.60
CA TRP A 622 48.66 17.27 36.03
C TRP A 622 47.74 16.13 36.48
N ILE A 623 47.79 15.00 35.78
CA ILE A 623 46.91 13.85 36.06
C ILE A 623 47.52 12.99 37.16
N ARG A 624 48.82 12.70 37.06
CA ARG A 624 49.57 11.86 38.00
C ARG A 624 49.47 12.37 39.44
N TYR A 625 49.62 13.67 39.64
CA TYR A 625 49.56 14.31 40.96
C TYR A 625 48.18 14.90 41.27
N ARG A 626 47.17 14.56 40.47
CA ARG A 626 45.76 14.98 40.64
C ARG A 626 45.62 16.49 40.82
N PHE A 627 46.29 17.25 39.96
CA PHE A 627 46.34 18.72 39.99
C PHE A 627 46.88 19.26 41.33
N GLY A 628 47.84 18.54 41.91
CA GLY A 628 48.60 18.89 43.11
C GLY A 628 47.94 18.48 44.42
N ALA A 629 46.84 17.71 44.38
CA ALA A 629 46.14 17.29 45.59
C ALA A 629 46.90 16.20 46.37
N ASP A 630 47.66 15.34 45.67
CA ASP A 630 48.38 14.23 46.30
C ASP A 630 49.77 14.67 46.80
N ASP A 631 50.59 15.21 45.88
CA ASP A 631 51.94 15.72 46.17
C ASP A 631 52.18 17.03 45.37
N PRO A 632 51.88 18.19 45.95
CA PRO A 632 52.01 19.47 45.26
C PRO A 632 53.47 19.83 44.94
N ALA A 633 54.42 19.45 45.81
CA ALA A 633 55.83 19.78 45.61
C ALA A 633 56.41 18.99 44.42
N ALA A 634 56.16 17.68 44.37
CA ALA A 634 56.58 16.84 43.25
C ALA A 634 55.90 17.24 41.93
N MET A 635 54.65 17.72 41.98
CA MET A 635 53.97 18.25 40.79
C MET A 635 54.66 19.52 40.27
N VAL A 636 54.95 20.49 41.14
CA VAL A 636 55.63 21.73 40.76
C VAL A 636 57.00 21.45 40.17
N GLU A 637 57.79 20.58 40.80
CA GLU A 637 59.10 20.16 40.28
C GLU A 637 58.99 19.53 38.88
N ALA A 638 58.01 18.65 38.68
CA ALA A 638 57.78 18.01 37.39
C ALA A 638 57.35 19.01 36.30
N LEU A 639 56.46 19.96 36.61
CA LEU A 639 56.02 21.00 35.68
C LEU A 639 57.17 21.95 35.29
N LEU A 640 57.98 22.37 36.27
CA LEU A 640 59.14 23.21 36.01
C LEU A 640 60.18 22.47 35.16
N LYS A 641 60.40 21.17 35.41
CA LYS A 641 61.31 20.35 34.61
C LYS A 641 60.85 20.22 33.16
N GLU A 642 59.56 20.07 32.91
CA GLU A 642 59.02 20.05 31.54
C GLU A 642 59.26 21.38 30.81
N GLN A 643 59.10 22.52 31.50
CA GLN A 643 59.32 23.84 30.91
C GLN A 643 60.78 24.16 30.57
N HIS A 644 61.75 23.53 31.22
CA HIS A 644 63.17 23.75 30.93
C HIS A 644 63.68 22.88 29.76
N VAL A 645 62.91 21.87 29.34
CA VAL A 645 63.30 20.91 28.28
C VAL A 645 62.67 21.26 26.93
N SER A 646 61.61 22.07 26.93
CA SER A 646 60.95 22.64 25.75
C SER A 646 61.48 24.01 25.41
#